data_AF-A0A1V4RAI2-F1
#
_entry.id   AF-A0A1V4RAI2-F1
#
_cell.length_a   1.000
_cell.length_b   1.000
_cell.length_c   1.000
_cell.angle_alpha   90.00
_cell.angle_beta   90.00
_cell.angle_gamma   90.00
#
_symmetry.space_group_name_H-M   'P 1'
#
loop_
_entity.id
_entity.type
_entity.pdbx_description
1 polymer ?
#
loop_
_entity_poly.entity_id
_entity_poly.type
_entity_poly.pdbx_seq_one_letter_code
_entity_poly.pdbx_strand_id
1 'polypeptide(L)'
;LEFTPDDSWSLYQLAKLRINTQPSYSRELFEHAVQVDPDYIQAWQELAFLYESEENYSAAETALRRCIELDPQPWLYGELGWVLENRAMYREAAEVYEESLCIDDQYLYGWQRRGDIYNIDGDSHAAALWYSEALETLDQQDAWIWGELGGIAVEEMLFDSAGNCFSTAVAIDEDFSMGWLNLARVQRRNGEPKKALASLNRYLSLSGDSAVVSAERLVLHGPSHESTWLLEESMLNRWPDAWVSAGWSAYYGHYTELSEEFAGRALFSPPEDPWQLINLAELFGVLGNKYRQKQCYQLALQNGTDDYQIAVRVADFYYDQNMTDEAIQLLSEAYAEFPWNESLTTALAEAYLFNDQLEKAGELLLEVVEQNPVSVYAICYLGLIEENRGNQSGALDRYLEALRIEPGYPYAEDRLRYISSDDYNPEYQRSRARAFNWSAWLNLSSTGGNTDEQYYGGGGDASFDYGSLGSSISLELNLLSEIKDGRDIRKTAWASFSTEHFLTDHLYAGASTSWDRQPITVRPWQVSSYLAAGWKSWPASWIWFAPEAGAGLVNTKWSTSQGRTNELTAFASLSTWASSSLSWLPSLWLSGSVYLPPGNVDLLVADAVGEIEFKMSKRISLVLGTTLDYTRTPVVESWKKLDSEVYIRLRFQ
;
A
#
# COMPACT_ATOMS: atom_id res chain seq x y z
N LEU A 1 -3.71 10.16 -51.44
CA LEU A 1 -4.60 11.34 -51.25
C LEU A 1 -5.29 11.80 -52.54
N GLU A 2 -4.60 12.04 -53.67
CA GLU A 2 -5.31 12.46 -54.91
C GLU A 2 -6.27 11.39 -55.49
N PHE A 3 -5.97 10.10 -55.32
CA PHE A 3 -6.81 8.99 -55.79
C PHE A 3 -7.70 8.39 -54.70
N THR A 4 -7.23 8.42 -53.45
CA THR A 4 -7.91 7.98 -52.23
C THR A 4 -7.60 9.01 -51.13
N PRO A 5 -8.49 9.98 -50.88
CA PRO A 5 -8.28 11.02 -49.87
C PRO A 5 -8.44 10.49 -48.44
N ASP A 6 -9.34 9.52 -48.26
CA ASP A 6 -9.75 8.98 -46.96
C ASP A 6 -9.22 7.55 -46.78
N ASP A 7 -7.90 7.40 -46.85
CA ASP A 7 -7.18 6.15 -46.57
C ASP A 7 -6.21 6.39 -45.41
N SER A 8 -6.49 5.77 -44.26
CA SER A 8 -5.77 5.98 -42.98
C SER A 8 -4.27 5.72 -43.12
N TRP A 9 -3.88 4.66 -43.84
CA TRP A 9 -2.48 4.35 -44.12
C TRP A 9 -1.80 5.45 -44.96
N SER A 10 -2.42 5.90 -46.05
CA SER A 10 -1.86 6.96 -46.89
C SER A 10 -1.72 8.30 -46.16
N LEU A 11 -2.71 8.65 -45.32
CA LEU A 11 -2.68 9.85 -44.47
C LEU A 11 -1.53 9.77 -43.47
N TYR A 12 -1.40 8.64 -42.77
CA TYR A 12 -0.31 8.37 -41.83
C TYR A 12 1.08 8.46 -42.48
N GLN A 13 1.28 7.84 -43.66
CA GLN A 13 2.58 7.87 -44.34
C GLN A 13 2.97 9.29 -44.76
N LEU A 14 2.01 10.09 -45.23
CA LEU A 14 2.27 11.48 -45.58
C LEU A 14 2.61 12.33 -44.35
N ALA A 15 1.87 12.15 -43.25
CA ALA A 15 2.14 12.82 -41.98
C ALA A 15 3.57 12.51 -41.51
N LYS A 16 3.93 11.22 -41.45
CA LYS A 16 5.28 10.78 -41.05
C LYS A 16 6.41 11.36 -41.89
N LEU A 17 6.22 11.53 -43.20
CA LEU A 17 7.20 12.18 -44.08
C LEU A 17 7.37 13.68 -43.80
N ARG A 18 6.33 14.32 -43.25
CA ARG A 18 6.28 15.77 -43.04
C ARG A 18 6.56 16.19 -41.60
N ILE A 19 6.52 15.27 -40.64
CA ILE A 19 6.64 15.53 -39.20
C ILE A 19 7.80 16.47 -38.83
N ASN A 20 8.99 16.27 -39.42
CA ASN A 20 10.18 17.09 -39.15
C ASN A 20 10.19 18.46 -39.86
N THR A 21 9.33 18.66 -40.86
CA THR A 21 9.32 19.88 -41.70
C THR A 21 8.10 20.76 -41.46
N GLN A 22 6.97 20.15 -41.09
CA GLN A 22 5.66 20.78 -40.92
C GLN A 22 4.87 20.03 -39.83
N PRO A 23 5.26 20.16 -38.54
CA PRO A 23 4.67 19.37 -37.45
C PRO A 23 3.18 19.63 -37.27
N SER A 24 2.71 20.88 -37.37
CA SER A 24 1.27 21.19 -37.25
C SER A 24 0.44 20.55 -38.38
N TYR A 25 0.96 20.55 -39.61
CA TYR A 25 0.28 19.89 -40.74
C TYR A 25 0.33 18.36 -40.63
N SER A 26 1.43 17.81 -40.08
CA SER A 26 1.53 16.38 -39.77
C SER A 26 0.48 15.97 -38.73
N ARG A 27 0.26 16.79 -37.70
CA ARG A 27 -0.76 16.56 -36.69
C ARG A 27 -2.16 16.51 -37.28
N GLU A 28 -2.53 17.51 -38.09
CA GLU A 28 -3.82 17.53 -38.80
C GLU A 28 -4.03 16.26 -39.66
N LEU A 29 -2.96 15.78 -40.31
CA LEU A 29 -3.02 14.55 -41.10
C LEU A 29 -3.16 13.28 -40.25
N PHE A 30 -2.52 13.21 -39.08
CA PHE A 30 -2.72 12.10 -38.16
C PHE A 30 -4.11 12.14 -37.50
N GLU A 31 -4.60 13.31 -37.10
CA GLU A 31 -5.97 13.52 -36.62
C GLU A 31 -6.99 13.07 -37.68
N HIS A 32 -6.75 13.40 -38.95
CA HIS A 32 -7.60 12.92 -40.04
C HIS A 32 -7.50 11.40 -40.22
N ALA A 33 -6.30 10.81 -40.09
CA ALA A 33 -6.11 9.36 -40.19
C ALA A 33 -6.92 8.61 -39.13
N VAL A 34 -6.94 9.08 -37.87
CA VAL A 34 -7.70 8.45 -36.78
C VAL A 34 -9.20 8.74 -36.84
N GLN A 35 -9.62 9.83 -37.51
CA GLN A 35 -11.04 10.06 -37.80
C GLN A 35 -11.57 9.11 -38.88
N VAL A 36 -10.74 8.82 -39.90
CA VAL A 36 -11.07 7.87 -40.97
C VAL A 36 -11.05 6.43 -40.45
N ASP A 37 -10.08 6.09 -39.61
CA ASP A 37 -9.91 4.77 -39.01
C ASP A 37 -9.55 4.89 -37.52
N PRO A 38 -10.54 4.84 -36.62
CA PRO A 38 -10.33 4.98 -35.17
C PRO A 38 -9.50 3.86 -34.52
N ASP A 39 -9.25 2.76 -35.25
CA ASP A 39 -8.48 1.61 -34.77
C ASP A 39 -7.03 1.62 -35.31
N TYR A 40 -6.64 2.65 -36.07
CA TYR A 40 -5.30 2.77 -36.65
C TYR A 40 -4.26 3.23 -35.61
N ILE A 41 -3.81 2.28 -34.79
CA ILE A 41 -2.95 2.52 -33.62
C ILE A 41 -1.69 3.34 -33.91
N GLN A 42 -1.05 3.16 -35.07
CA GLN A 42 0.19 3.88 -35.38
C GLN A 42 -0.04 5.39 -35.51
N ALA A 43 -1.22 5.84 -35.97
CA ALA A 43 -1.51 7.28 -36.00
C ALA A 43 -1.81 7.83 -34.60
N TRP A 44 -2.47 7.05 -33.74
CA TRP A 44 -2.66 7.43 -32.33
C TRP A 44 -1.33 7.57 -31.58
N GLN A 45 -0.38 6.65 -31.82
CA GLN A 45 0.97 6.72 -31.22
C GLN A 45 1.72 7.98 -31.63
N GLU A 46 1.75 8.30 -32.93
CA GLU A 46 2.44 9.52 -33.41
C GLU A 46 1.72 10.80 -32.96
N LEU A 47 0.40 10.77 -32.75
CA LEU A 47 -0.33 11.88 -32.13
C LEU A 47 0.07 12.09 -30.67
N ALA A 48 0.18 11.02 -29.88
CA ALA A 48 0.64 11.11 -28.51
C ALA A 48 2.00 11.81 -28.42
N PHE A 49 3.00 11.32 -29.17
CA PHE A 49 4.34 11.92 -29.19
C PHE A 49 4.35 13.37 -29.69
N LEU A 50 3.50 13.72 -30.67
CA LEU A 50 3.38 15.11 -31.12
C LEU A 50 2.79 15.99 -30.02
N TYR A 51 1.72 15.55 -29.35
CA TYR A 51 1.13 16.30 -28.25
C TYR A 51 2.09 16.44 -27.06
N GLU A 52 2.89 15.41 -26.76
CA GLU A 52 3.96 15.49 -25.75
C GLU A 52 5.02 16.54 -26.12
N SER A 53 5.48 16.55 -27.37
CA SER A 53 6.47 17.53 -27.85
C SER A 53 5.95 18.98 -27.83
N GLU A 54 4.63 19.14 -27.75
CA GLU A 54 3.93 20.42 -27.65
C GLU A 54 3.49 20.73 -26.22
N GLU A 55 3.88 19.89 -25.26
CA GLU A 55 3.50 19.97 -23.84
C GLU A 55 1.97 19.93 -23.61
N ASN A 56 1.22 19.43 -24.60
CA ASN A 56 -0.22 19.22 -24.50
C ASN A 56 -0.53 17.83 -23.92
N TYR A 57 -0.16 17.66 -22.65
CA TYR A 57 -0.26 16.39 -21.95
C TYR A 57 -1.69 15.82 -21.87
N SER A 58 -2.73 16.66 -21.87
CA SER A 58 -4.12 16.19 -21.86
C SER A 58 -4.52 15.48 -23.16
N ALA A 59 -4.09 16.02 -24.30
CA ALA A 59 -4.33 15.38 -25.59
C ALA A 59 -3.46 14.13 -25.79
N ALA A 60 -2.21 14.17 -25.29
CA ALA A 60 -1.31 13.03 -25.27
C ALA A 60 -1.90 11.84 -24.49
N GLU A 61 -2.39 12.08 -23.28
CA GLU A 61 -3.06 11.06 -22.46
C GLU A 61 -4.23 10.42 -23.21
N THR A 62 -5.08 11.23 -23.85
CA THR A 62 -6.24 10.72 -24.59
C THR A 62 -5.81 9.78 -25.73
N ALA A 63 -4.76 10.17 -26.46
CA ALA A 63 -4.21 9.36 -27.54
C ALA A 63 -3.55 8.07 -27.02
N LEU A 64 -2.82 8.13 -25.89
CA LEU A 64 -2.17 6.97 -25.26
C LEU A 64 -3.19 5.98 -24.71
N ARG A 65 -4.24 6.45 -24.01
CA ARG A 65 -5.34 5.57 -23.55
C ARG A 65 -6.01 4.87 -24.70
N ARG A 66 -6.18 5.55 -25.85
CA ARG A 66 -6.70 4.91 -27.06
C ARG A 66 -5.75 3.86 -27.63
N CYS A 67 -4.44 4.09 -27.60
CA CYS A 67 -3.45 3.07 -27.98
C CYS A 67 -3.55 1.84 -27.09
N ILE A 68 -3.64 2.05 -25.77
CA ILE A 68 -3.76 1.00 -24.76
C ILE A 68 -5.04 0.17 -24.96
N GLU A 69 -6.18 0.81 -25.25
CA GLU A 69 -7.43 0.11 -25.56
C GLU A 69 -7.33 -0.81 -26.78
N LEU A 70 -6.53 -0.42 -27.78
CA LEU A 70 -6.38 -1.14 -29.04
C LEU A 70 -5.37 -2.29 -28.95
N ASP A 71 -4.22 -2.05 -28.32
CA ASP A 71 -3.15 -3.03 -28.13
C ASP A 71 -2.34 -2.69 -26.86
N PRO A 72 -2.68 -3.31 -25.71
CA PRO A 72 -1.95 -3.09 -24.47
C PRO A 72 -0.50 -3.56 -24.58
N GLN A 73 0.46 -2.64 -24.39
CA GLN A 73 1.89 -2.92 -24.39
C GLN A 73 2.55 -2.20 -23.22
N PRO A 74 3.52 -2.80 -22.49
CA PRO A 74 4.09 -2.22 -21.27
C PRO A 74 4.62 -0.79 -21.47
N TRP A 75 5.28 -0.54 -22.61
CA TRP A 75 5.83 0.78 -22.91
C TRP A 75 4.77 1.86 -23.10
N LEU A 76 3.56 1.54 -23.58
CA LEU A 76 2.46 2.52 -23.70
C LEU A 76 1.98 2.99 -22.33
N TYR A 77 1.93 2.09 -21.35
CA TYR A 77 1.66 2.44 -19.97
C TYR A 77 2.84 3.24 -19.39
N GLY A 78 4.08 2.88 -19.71
CA GLY A 78 5.26 3.67 -19.37
C GLY A 78 5.17 5.13 -19.84
N GLU A 79 4.81 5.36 -21.11
CA GLU A 79 4.62 6.71 -21.67
C GLU A 79 3.42 7.42 -21.03
N LEU A 80 2.31 6.72 -20.79
CA LEU A 80 1.14 7.30 -20.12
C LEU A 80 1.49 7.74 -18.69
N GLY A 81 2.24 6.93 -17.95
CA GLY A 81 2.75 7.28 -16.63
C GLY A 81 3.61 8.55 -16.68
N TRP A 82 4.51 8.67 -17.65
CA TRP A 82 5.34 9.86 -17.82
C TRP A 82 4.50 11.11 -18.14
N VAL A 83 3.49 10.99 -19.00
CA VAL A 83 2.55 12.07 -19.29
C VAL A 83 1.79 12.51 -18.04
N LEU A 84 1.37 11.56 -17.20
CA LEU A 84 0.69 11.84 -15.93
C LEU A 84 1.61 12.51 -14.91
N GLU A 85 2.88 12.10 -14.83
CA GLU A 85 3.89 12.77 -14.00
C GLU A 85 4.11 14.23 -14.41
N ASN A 86 4.18 14.53 -15.71
CA ASN A 86 4.30 15.91 -16.20
C ASN A 86 3.04 16.75 -15.94
N ARG A 87 1.92 16.10 -15.63
CA ARG A 87 0.70 16.73 -15.13
C ARG A 87 0.64 16.78 -13.59
N ALA A 88 1.70 16.38 -12.91
CA ALA A 88 1.80 16.21 -11.46
C ALA A 88 0.76 15.25 -10.86
N MET A 89 0.27 14.30 -11.66
CA MET A 89 -0.68 13.27 -11.26
C MET A 89 0.05 11.99 -10.83
N TYR A 90 0.92 12.09 -9.83
CA TYR A 90 1.88 11.04 -9.46
C TYR A 90 1.22 9.72 -9.04
N ARG A 91 0.07 9.78 -8.36
CA ARG A 91 -0.64 8.57 -7.92
C ARG A 91 -1.23 7.79 -9.10
N GLU A 92 -1.86 8.48 -10.05
CA GLU A 92 -2.35 7.83 -11.27
C GLU A 92 -1.20 7.32 -12.13
N ALA A 93 -0.09 8.07 -12.20
CA ALA A 93 1.12 7.61 -12.88
C ALA A 93 1.64 6.31 -12.25
N ALA A 94 1.66 6.24 -10.93
CA ALA A 94 2.05 5.06 -10.17
C ALA A 94 1.18 3.84 -10.50
N GLU A 95 -0.15 3.99 -10.51
CA GLU A 95 -1.08 2.92 -10.89
C GLU A 95 -0.84 2.45 -12.33
N VAL A 96 -0.62 3.38 -13.26
CA VAL A 96 -0.33 3.05 -14.66
C VAL A 96 1.00 2.31 -14.80
N TYR A 97 2.03 2.68 -14.03
CA TYR A 97 3.28 1.93 -14.02
C TYR A 97 3.09 0.51 -13.46
N GLU A 98 2.27 0.31 -12.42
CA GLU A 98 1.92 -1.02 -11.91
C GLU A 98 1.14 -1.85 -12.96
N GLU A 99 0.23 -1.22 -13.71
CA GLU A 99 -0.44 -1.87 -14.84
C GLU A 99 0.54 -2.31 -15.93
N SER A 100 1.60 -1.52 -16.20
CA SER A 100 2.66 -1.91 -17.14
C SER A 100 3.36 -3.21 -16.71
N LEU A 101 3.59 -3.37 -15.40
CA LEU A 101 4.24 -4.54 -14.81
C LEU A 101 3.31 -5.77 -14.75
N CYS A 102 1.99 -5.56 -14.75
CA CYS A 102 1.02 -6.65 -14.90
C CYS A 102 1.03 -7.25 -16.32
N ILE A 103 1.49 -6.48 -17.32
CA ILE A 103 1.64 -6.95 -18.70
C ILE A 103 3.00 -7.61 -18.89
N ASP A 104 4.07 -6.99 -18.39
CA ASP A 104 5.44 -7.51 -18.42
C ASP A 104 6.18 -7.12 -17.14
N ASP A 105 6.36 -8.10 -16.24
CA ASP A 105 7.06 -7.90 -14.97
C ASP A 105 8.57 -7.66 -15.16
N GLN A 106 9.10 -7.84 -16.37
CA GLN A 106 10.47 -7.52 -16.75
C GLN A 106 10.64 -6.09 -17.28
N TYR A 107 9.56 -5.30 -17.36
CA TYR A 107 9.62 -3.93 -17.86
C TYR A 107 10.29 -2.98 -16.86
N LEU A 108 11.62 -2.87 -16.96
CA LEU A 108 12.48 -2.11 -16.05
C LEU A 108 12.02 -0.67 -15.83
N TYR A 109 11.58 0.02 -16.87
CA TYR A 109 11.16 1.42 -16.77
C TYR A 109 9.95 1.59 -15.83
N GLY A 110 9.00 0.64 -15.82
CA GLY A 110 7.87 0.67 -14.90
C GLY A 110 8.31 0.55 -13.44
N TRP A 111 9.25 -0.36 -13.15
CA TRP A 111 9.84 -0.50 -11.82
C TRP A 111 10.56 0.77 -11.37
N GLN A 112 11.41 1.34 -12.24
CA GLN A 112 12.19 2.54 -11.95
C GLN A 112 11.30 3.74 -11.64
N ARG A 113 10.35 4.07 -12.53
CA ARG A 113 9.51 5.26 -12.39
C ARG A 113 8.54 5.17 -11.21
N ARG A 114 8.01 3.97 -10.92
CA ARG A 114 7.16 3.78 -9.73
C ARG A 114 7.94 3.97 -8.43
N GLY A 115 9.17 3.47 -8.39
CA GLY A 115 10.08 3.69 -7.26
C GLY A 115 10.44 5.16 -7.07
N ASP A 116 10.69 5.89 -8.16
CA ASP A 116 10.93 7.34 -8.13
C ASP A 116 9.75 8.10 -7.52
N ILE A 117 8.52 7.69 -7.84
CA ILE A 117 7.31 8.29 -7.25
C ILE A 117 7.28 8.08 -5.73
N TYR A 118 7.64 6.90 -5.22
CA TYR A 118 7.73 6.69 -3.77
C TYR A 118 8.78 7.60 -3.11
N ASN A 119 9.91 7.85 -3.78
CA ASN A 119 10.92 8.79 -3.31
C ASN A 119 10.39 10.24 -3.32
N ILE A 120 9.63 10.64 -4.34
CA ILE A 120 8.99 11.97 -4.42
C ILE A 120 7.99 12.17 -3.27
N ASP A 121 7.21 11.14 -2.97
CA ASP A 121 6.24 11.13 -1.86
C ASP A 121 6.93 11.13 -0.48
N GLY A 122 8.25 10.93 -0.42
CA GLY A 122 9.05 10.92 0.81
C GLY A 122 8.94 9.62 1.61
N ASP A 123 8.38 8.55 1.02
CA ASP A 123 8.29 7.24 1.65
C ASP A 123 9.49 6.35 1.24
N SER A 124 10.66 6.65 1.83
CA SER A 124 11.89 5.90 1.58
C SER A 124 11.76 4.40 1.94
N HIS A 125 10.83 4.04 2.85
CA HIS A 125 10.61 2.63 3.21
C HIS A 125 9.85 1.89 2.11
N ALA A 126 8.76 2.47 1.61
CA ALA A 126 8.03 1.90 0.48
C ALA A 126 8.92 1.82 -0.77
N ALA A 127 9.72 2.86 -1.05
CA ALA A 127 10.70 2.84 -2.14
C ALA A 127 11.71 1.69 -1.99
N ALA A 128 12.26 1.47 -0.79
CA ALA A 128 13.21 0.38 -0.57
C ALA A 128 12.58 -1.01 -0.76
N LEU A 129 11.35 -1.21 -0.28
CA LEU A 129 10.62 -2.47 -0.49
C LEU A 129 10.35 -2.70 -1.98
N TRP A 130 9.89 -1.66 -2.68
CA TRP A 130 9.59 -1.70 -4.11
C TRP A 130 10.82 -2.05 -4.95
N TYR A 131 11.92 -1.36 -4.75
CA TYR A 131 13.17 -1.65 -5.44
C TYR A 131 13.74 -3.02 -5.09
N SER A 132 13.54 -3.50 -3.86
CA SER A 132 13.93 -4.87 -3.48
C SER A 132 13.10 -5.92 -4.23
N GLU A 133 11.79 -5.71 -4.35
CA GLU A 133 10.90 -6.58 -5.13
C GLU A 133 11.26 -6.56 -6.62
N ALA A 134 11.61 -5.40 -7.17
CA ALA A 134 12.11 -5.28 -8.53
C ALA A 134 13.34 -6.17 -8.76
N LEU A 135 14.33 -6.14 -7.86
CA LEU A 135 15.55 -6.95 -7.98
C LEU A 135 15.31 -8.46 -7.78
N GLU A 136 14.27 -8.85 -7.06
CA GLU A 136 13.85 -10.25 -6.94
C GLU A 136 13.11 -10.75 -8.20
N THR A 137 12.45 -9.84 -8.90
CA THR A 137 11.60 -10.15 -10.07
C THR A 137 12.35 -10.07 -11.39
N LEU A 138 13.27 -9.12 -11.54
CA LEU A 138 14.03 -8.88 -12.77
C LEU A 138 15.06 -10.00 -13.05
N ASP A 139 14.99 -10.57 -14.25
CA ASP A 139 15.94 -11.57 -14.76
C ASP A 139 17.36 -10.99 -14.86
N GLN A 140 17.46 -9.72 -15.28
CA GLN A 140 18.70 -8.98 -15.35
C GLN A 140 18.74 -7.91 -14.27
N GLN A 141 19.73 -8.02 -13.39
CA GLN A 141 19.99 -7.03 -12.36
C GLN A 141 20.36 -5.68 -12.97
N ASP A 142 19.85 -4.59 -12.38
CA ASP A 142 20.04 -3.23 -12.86
C ASP A 142 20.93 -2.41 -11.91
N ALA A 143 21.95 -1.75 -12.45
CA ALA A 143 22.91 -0.99 -11.65
C ALA A 143 22.28 0.24 -10.99
N TRP A 144 21.30 0.87 -11.65
CA TRP A 144 20.64 2.06 -11.13
C TRP A 144 19.75 1.74 -9.94
N ILE A 145 18.94 0.67 -9.99
CA ILE A 145 18.12 0.22 -8.84
C ILE A 145 18.99 -0.12 -7.61
N TRP A 146 20.13 -0.79 -7.81
CA TRP A 146 21.10 -1.00 -6.71
C TRP A 146 21.69 0.31 -6.19
N GLY A 147 21.87 1.32 -7.06
CA GLY A 147 22.26 2.67 -6.69
C GLY A 147 21.23 3.36 -5.79
N GLU A 148 19.95 3.30 -6.15
CA GLU A 148 18.85 3.89 -5.39
C GLU A 148 18.70 3.25 -4.00
N LEU A 149 18.73 1.91 -3.91
CA LEU A 149 18.78 1.21 -2.61
C LEU A 149 19.99 1.62 -1.77
N GLY A 150 21.14 1.85 -2.41
CA GLY A 150 22.32 2.39 -1.74
C GLY A 150 22.10 3.80 -1.20
N GLY A 151 21.41 4.65 -1.96
CA GLY A 151 21.02 6.01 -1.56
C GLY A 151 20.11 5.99 -0.32
N ILE A 152 19.03 5.22 -0.39
CA ILE A 152 18.08 5.05 0.72
C ILE A 152 18.81 4.50 1.97
N ALA A 153 19.71 3.53 1.80
CA ALA A 153 20.51 3.01 2.92
C ALA A 153 21.46 4.06 3.54
N VAL A 154 21.92 5.06 2.78
CA VAL A 154 22.71 6.19 3.32
C VAL A 154 21.83 7.10 4.17
N GLU A 155 20.61 7.40 3.73
CA GLU A 155 19.63 8.20 4.47
C GLU A 155 19.30 7.56 5.82
N GLU A 156 19.09 6.24 5.82
CA GLU A 156 18.85 5.42 7.01
C GLU A 156 20.11 5.15 7.86
N MET A 157 21.24 5.75 7.49
CA MET A 157 22.54 5.58 8.17
C MET A 157 23.07 4.13 8.21
N LEU A 158 22.63 3.27 7.29
CA LEU A 158 23.04 1.88 7.13
C LEU A 158 24.25 1.75 6.18
N PHE A 159 25.39 2.35 6.56
CA PHE A 159 26.54 2.53 5.66
C PHE A 159 27.18 1.23 5.16
N ASP A 160 27.14 0.15 5.94
CA ASP A 160 27.65 -1.15 5.47
C ASP A 160 26.77 -1.72 4.35
N SER A 161 25.45 -1.62 4.51
CA SER A 161 24.48 -2.02 3.49
C SER A 161 24.59 -1.13 2.25
N ALA A 162 24.70 0.18 2.42
CA ALA A 162 24.91 1.12 1.32
C ALA A 162 26.19 0.79 0.53
N GLY A 163 27.28 0.49 1.24
CA GLY A 163 28.55 0.10 0.63
C GLY A 163 28.43 -1.16 -0.23
N ASN A 164 27.66 -2.16 0.23
CA ASN A 164 27.37 -3.36 -0.55
C ASN A 164 26.54 -3.02 -1.79
N CYS A 165 25.48 -2.23 -1.65
CA CYS A 165 24.61 -1.83 -2.77
C CYS A 165 25.40 -1.11 -3.87
N PHE A 166 26.17 -0.08 -3.51
CA PHE A 166 26.99 0.64 -4.49
C PHE A 166 28.12 -0.23 -5.08
N SER A 167 28.70 -1.15 -4.30
CA SER A 167 29.70 -2.10 -4.83
C SER A 167 29.09 -3.05 -5.85
N THR A 168 27.85 -3.51 -5.62
CA THR A 168 27.10 -4.34 -6.56
C THR A 168 26.73 -3.55 -7.81
N ALA A 169 26.23 -2.32 -7.65
CA ALA A 169 25.88 -1.43 -8.77
C ALA A 169 27.06 -1.25 -9.75
N VAL A 170 28.25 -0.89 -9.25
CA VAL A 170 29.43 -0.69 -10.09
C VAL A 170 30.05 -1.99 -10.63
N ALA A 171 29.69 -3.14 -10.06
CA ALA A 171 30.06 -4.45 -10.57
C ALA A 171 29.14 -4.92 -11.70
N ILE A 172 27.87 -4.48 -11.69
CA ILE A 172 26.92 -4.69 -12.79
C ILE A 172 27.25 -3.78 -13.97
N ASP A 173 27.47 -2.49 -13.68
CA ASP A 173 27.86 -1.49 -14.68
C ASP A 173 29.08 -0.70 -14.22
N GLU A 174 30.24 -1.01 -14.79
CA GLU A 174 31.50 -0.33 -14.47
C GLU A 174 31.56 1.13 -14.92
N ASP A 175 30.65 1.56 -15.81
CA ASP A 175 30.55 2.92 -16.33
C ASP A 175 29.51 3.77 -15.58
N PHE A 176 28.79 3.19 -14.60
CA PHE A 176 27.89 3.91 -13.70
C PHE A 176 28.68 4.85 -12.76
N SER A 177 28.96 6.06 -13.24
CA SER A 177 29.83 7.02 -12.57
C SER A 177 29.33 7.41 -11.17
N MET A 178 28.02 7.63 -11.00
CA MET A 178 27.44 7.98 -9.69
C MET A 178 27.60 6.87 -8.64
N GLY A 179 27.54 5.60 -9.05
CA GLY A 179 27.85 4.46 -8.18
C GLY A 179 29.26 4.54 -7.61
N TRP A 180 30.25 4.92 -8.43
CA TRP A 180 31.65 5.07 -7.98
C TRP A 180 31.83 6.22 -7.00
N LEU A 181 31.16 7.36 -7.21
CA LEU A 181 31.22 8.50 -6.30
C LEU A 181 30.61 8.14 -4.94
N ASN A 182 29.41 7.57 -4.93
CA ASN A 182 28.72 7.19 -3.70
C ASN A 182 29.44 6.06 -2.96
N LEU A 183 29.99 5.08 -3.68
CA LEU A 183 30.87 4.07 -3.10
C LEU A 183 32.10 4.70 -2.43
N ALA A 184 32.74 5.69 -3.06
CA ALA A 184 33.89 6.37 -2.48
C ALA A 184 33.53 7.09 -1.18
N ARG A 185 32.38 7.77 -1.13
CA ARG A 185 31.88 8.46 0.07
C ARG A 185 31.63 7.48 1.22
N VAL A 186 31.01 6.34 0.95
CA VAL A 186 30.78 5.29 1.95
C VAL A 186 32.10 4.67 2.42
N GLN A 187 33.01 4.31 1.51
CA GLN A 187 34.34 3.77 1.85
C GLN A 187 35.16 4.75 2.70
N ARG A 188 35.11 6.05 2.38
CA ARG A 188 35.74 7.09 3.18
C ARG A 188 35.20 7.09 4.60
N ARG A 189 33.88 7.07 4.75
CA ARG A 189 33.21 7.03 6.05
C ARG A 189 33.55 5.78 6.85
N ASN A 190 33.68 4.65 6.18
CA ASN A 190 34.07 3.37 6.79
C ASN A 190 35.58 3.30 7.13
N GLY A 191 36.34 4.39 6.94
CA GLY A 191 37.76 4.45 7.27
C GLY A 191 38.66 3.73 6.26
N GLU A 192 38.22 3.62 5.00
CA GLU A 192 38.92 2.93 3.92
C GLU A 192 39.48 3.90 2.85
N PRO A 193 40.36 4.86 3.20
CA PRO A 193 40.71 5.99 2.32
C PRO A 193 41.42 5.57 1.03
N LYS A 194 42.16 4.44 1.05
CA LYS A 194 42.82 3.91 -0.15
C LYS A 194 41.81 3.42 -1.20
N LYS A 195 40.73 2.76 -0.75
CA LYS A 195 39.67 2.29 -1.65
C LYS A 195 38.86 3.49 -2.15
N ALA A 196 38.52 4.42 -1.25
CA ALA A 196 37.82 5.65 -1.61
C ALA A 196 38.55 6.43 -2.72
N LEU A 197 39.88 6.58 -2.63
CA LEU A 197 40.68 7.21 -3.69
C LEU A 197 40.63 6.46 -5.02
N ALA A 198 40.65 5.12 -5.00
CA ALA A 198 40.54 4.33 -6.22
C ALA A 198 39.18 4.54 -6.88
N SER A 199 38.10 4.50 -6.09
CA SER A 199 36.73 4.76 -6.55
C SER A 199 36.58 6.19 -7.09
N LEU A 200 37.14 7.21 -6.43
CA LEU A 200 37.17 8.59 -6.93
C LEU A 200 37.94 8.75 -8.23
N ASN A 201 39.05 8.02 -8.40
CA ASN A 201 39.81 8.04 -9.65
C ASN A 201 39.01 7.42 -10.80
N ARG A 202 38.23 6.37 -10.52
CA ARG A 202 37.33 5.77 -11.50
C ARG A 202 36.21 6.73 -11.86
N TYR A 203 35.55 7.35 -10.87
CA TYR A 203 34.58 8.41 -11.10
C TYR A 203 35.16 9.54 -11.96
N LEU A 204 36.33 10.08 -11.61
CA LEU A 204 37.01 11.13 -12.39
C LEU A 204 37.23 10.74 -13.85
N SER A 205 37.61 9.48 -14.09
CA SER A 205 37.87 8.98 -15.44
C SER A 205 36.61 8.90 -16.31
N LEU A 206 35.44 8.74 -15.68
CA LEU A 206 34.16 8.60 -16.35
C LEU A 206 33.44 9.95 -16.51
N SER A 207 33.36 10.75 -15.44
CA SER A 207 32.63 12.02 -15.44
C SER A 207 33.45 13.20 -15.95
N GLY A 208 34.78 13.15 -15.81
CA GLY A 208 35.64 14.32 -16.01
C GLY A 208 35.47 15.40 -14.93
N ASP A 209 34.67 15.14 -13.88
CA ASP A 209 34.40 16.11 -12.82
C ASP A 209 35.56 16.20 -11.83
N SER A 210 36.54 17.04 -12.16
CA SER A 210 37.69 17.30 -11.31
C SER A 210 37.34 18.02 -10.02
N ALA A 211 36.21 18.73 -9.98
CA ALA A 211 35.87 19.59 -8.86
C ALA A 211 35.33 18.77 -7.68
N VAL A 212 34.38 17.86 -7.94
CA VAL A 212 33.88 16.90 -6.94
C VAL A 212 35.00 16.01 -6.41
N VAL A 213 35.90 15.55 -7.29
CA VAL A 213 37.03 14.71 -6.88
C VAL A 213 38.03 15.46 -6.01
N SER A 214 38.28 16.73 -6.33
CA SER A 214 39.18 17.58 -5.51
C SER A 214 38.58 17.84 -4.13
N ALA A 215 37.26 18.04 -4.05
CA ALA A 215 36.53 18.16 -2.78
C ALA A 215 36.62 16.89 -1.94
N GLU A 216 36.34 15.72 -2.52
CA GLU A 216 36.40 14.46 -1.76
C GLU A 216 37.83 14.08 -1.35
N ARG A 217 38.84 14.40 -2.18
CA ARG A 217 40.26 14.22 -1.82
C ARG A 217 40.70 15.11 -0.65
N LEU A 218 40.20 16.35 -0.61
CA LEU A 218 40.44 17.27 0.51
C LEU A 218 39.91 16.68 1.82
N VAL A 219 38.74 16.02 1.80
CA VAL A 219 38.20 15.36 3.00
C VAL A 219 39.02 14.12 3.39
N LEU A 220 39.49 13.34 2.41
CA LEU A 220 40.30 12.14 2.63
C LEU A 220 41.68 12.42 3.23
N HIS A 221 42.32 13.49 2.79
CA HIS A 221 43.70 13.83 3.16
C HIS A 221 43.80 14.97 4.18
N GLY A 222 42.68 15.63 4.48
CA GLY A 222 42.61 16.85 5.26
C GLY A 222 43.03 18.09 4.47
N PRO A 223 42.70 19.29 4.97
CA PRO A 223 43.10 20.55 4.34
C PRO A 223 44.61 20.75 4.46
N SER A 224 45.30 20.49 3.35
CA SER A 224 46.66 20.97 3.09
C SER A 224 46.61 22.16 2.14
N HIS A 225 47.63 23.03 2.16
CA HIS A 225 47.72 24.16 1.24
C HIS A 225 47.67 23.71 -0.23
N GLU A 226 48.19 22.51 -0.54
CA GLU A 226 48.19 21.94 -1.88
C GLU A 226 46.80 21.43 -2.30
N SER A 227 46.07 20.76 -1.42
CA SER A 227 44.72 20.27 -1.69
C SER A 227 43.68 21.39 -1.77
N THR A 228 43.82 22.45 -0.97
CA THR A 228 42.96 23.64 -1.08
C THR A 228 43.29 24.44 -2.32
N TRP A 229 44.57 24.61 -2.66
CA TRP A 229 44.98 25.30 -3.88
C TRP A 229 44.54 24.56 -5.16
N LEU A 230 44.64 23.23 -5.21
CA LEU A 230 44.15 22.42 -6.33
C LEU A 230 42.62 22.55 -6.49
N LEU A 231 41.89 22.54 -5.38
CA LEU A 231 40.45 22.78 -5.36
C LEU A 231 40.13 24.18 -5.91
N GLU A 232 40.80 25.22 -5.38
CA GLU A 232 40.67 26.60 -5.84
C GLU A 232 40.99 26.78 -7.31
N GLU A 233 42.10 26.19 -7.80
CA GLU A 233 42.53 26.22 -9.20
C GLU A 233 41.49 25.54 -10.12
N SER A 234 40.97 24.39 -9.71
CA SER A 234 39.95 23.66 -10.47
C SER A 234 38.60 24.40 -10.53
N MET A 235 38.29 25.20 -9.51
CA MET A 235 37.01 25.91 -9.35
C MET A 235 37.06 27.38 -9.75
N LEU A 236 38.23 27.89 -10.14
CA LEU A 236 38.55 29.32 -10.17
C LEU A 236 37.77 30.16 -11.20
N ASN A 237 36.78 29.64 -11.93
CA ASN A 237 35.95 30.50 -12.78
C ASN A 237 34.59 29.99 -13.32
N ARG A 238 34.07 28.79 -12.99
CA ARG A 238 32.85 28.33 -13.71
C ARG A 238 31.73 27.60 -12.96
N TRP A 239 31.90 27.01 -11.78
CA TRP A 239 30.83 26.16 -11.20
C TRP A 239 30.54 26.45 -9.72
N PRO A 240 29.53 27.29 -9.41
CA PRO A 240 29.02 27.50 -8.05
C PRO A 240 28.67 26.20 -7.31
N ASP A 241 28.11 25.23 -8.01
CA ASP A 241 27.64 23.94 -7.47
C ASP A 241 28.78 23.09 -6.89
N ALA A 242 29.98 23.25 -7.46
CA ALA A 242 31.18 22.60 -6.97
C ALA A 242 31.61 23.12 -5.60
N TRP A 243 31.38 24.42 -5.32
CA TRP A 243 31.63 25.00 -4.00
C TRP A 243 30.59 24.52 -2.98
N VAL A 244 29.33 24.32 -3.38
CA VAL A 244 28.28 23.73 -2.52
C VAL A 244 28.67 22.29 -2.14
N SER A 245 29.04 21.48 -3.14
CA SER A 245 29.50 20.09 -2.95
C SER A 245 30.75 20.00 -2.07
N ALA A 246 31.72 20.91 -2.26
CA ALA A 246 32.90 21.00 -1.42
C ALA A 246 32.56 21.40 0.02
N GLY A 247 31.60 22.31 0.20
CA GLY A 247 31.07 22.71 1.49
C GLY A 247 30.52 21.53 2.27
N TRP A 248 29.58 20.77 1.68
CA TRP A 248 29.04 19.55 2.30
C TRP A 248 30.11 18.50 2.59
N SER A 249 31.04 18.30 1.65
CA SER A 249 32.16 17.38 1.84
C SER A 249 32.99 17.78 3.06
N ALA A 250 33.34 19.07 3.20
CA ALA A 250 34.07 19.60 4.34
C ALA A 250 33.27 19.48 5.65
N TYR A 251 31.95 19.72 5.62
CA TYR A 251 31.07 19.53 6.78
C TYR A 251 31.11 18.09 7.30
N TYR A 252 30.90 17.10 6.41
CA TYR A 252 30.99 15.68 6.75
C TYR A 252 32.40 15.22 7.12
N GLY A 253 33.43 15.93 6.66
CA GLY A 253 34.81 15.76 7.08
C GLY A 253 35.13 16.36 8.46
N HIS A 254 34.15 16.96 9.13
CA HIS A 254 34.31 17.71 10.38
C HIS A 254 35.25 18.93 10.27
N TYR A 255 35.34 19.53 9.08
CA TYR A 255 36.08 20.76 8.79
C TYR A 255 35.11 21.96 8.69
N THR A 256 34.45 22.31 9.80
CA THR A 256 33.39 23.33 9.83
C THR A 256 33.82 24.70 9.28
N GLU A 257 35.02 25.17 9.63
CA GLU A 257 35.53 26.47 9.14
C GLU A 257 35.69 26.48 7.61
N LEU A 258 36.18 25.37 7.07
CA LEU A 258 36.39 25.20 5.63
C LEU A 258 35.07 25.03 4.88
N SER A 259 34.11 24.33 5.49
CA SER A 259 32.74 24.22 5.01
C SER A 259 32.07 25.59 4.91
N GLU A 260 32.26 26.45 5.93
CA GLU A 260 31.70 27.81 5.92
C GLU A 260 32.38 28.69 4.86
N GLU A 261 33.68 28.52 4.66
CA GLU A 261 34.43 29.21 3.59
C GLU A 261 33.89 28.84 2.20
N PHE A 262 33.73 27.54 1.92
CA PHE A 262 33.23 27.06 0.62
C PHE A 262 31.78 27.48 0.39
N ALA A 263 30.91 27.35 1.40
CA ALA A 263 29.55 27.86 1.32
C ALA A 263 29.53 29.38 1.06
N GLY A 264 30.43 30.13 1.68
CA GLY A 264 30.60 31.57 1.44
C GLY A 264 31.05 31.90 0.01
N ARG A 265 31.92 31.09 -0.58
CA ARG A 265 32.34 31.24 -1.99
C ARG A 265 31.23 30.88 -2.97
N ALA A 266 30.47 29.82 -2.69
CA ALA A 266 29.26 29.49 -3.43
C ALA A 266 28.28 30.66 -3.42
N LEU A 267 28.05 31.28 -2.26
CA LEU A 267 27.14 32.43 -2.14
C LEU A 267 27.67 33.71 -2.80
N PHE A 268 29.00 33.87 -2.94
CA PHE A 268 29.59 35.02 -3.63
C PHE A 268 29.31 35.00 -5.14
N SER A 269 29.25 33.80 -5.73
CA SER A 269 28.82 33.57 -7.10
C SER A 269 27.71 32.51 -7.07
N PRO A 270 26.47 32.89 -6.69
CA PRO A 270 25.40 31.95 -6.38
C PRO A 270 25.10 31.01 -7.56
N PRO A 271 24.74 29.74 -7.29
CA PRO A 271 24.16 28.85 -8.31
C PRO A 271 22.98 29.50 -9.03
N GLU A 272 22.85 29.26 -10.33
CA GLU A 272 21.69 29.69 -11.10
C GLU A 272 20.48 28.79 -10.78
N ASP A 273 20.72 27.49 -10.63
CA ASP A 273 19.70 26.50 -10.27
C ASP A 273 19.13 26.75 -8.86
N PRO A 274 17.81 26.98 -8.74
CA PRO A 274 17.14 27.14 -7.45
C PRO A 274 17.36 25.97 -6.49
N TRP A 275 17.44 24.73 -6.98
CA TRP A 275 17.63 23.57 -6.12
C TRP A 275 19.04 23.50 -5.52
N GLN A 276 20.06 24.00 -6.24
CA GLN A 276 21.40 24.19 -5.67
C GLN A 276 21.43 25.32 -4.64
N LEU A 277 20.58 26.33 -4.77
CA LEU A 277 20.40 27.36 -3.75
C LEU A 277 19.70 26.81 -2.49
N ILE A 278 18.71 25.93 -2.63
CA ILE A 278 18.13 25.17 -1.51
C ILE A 278 19.22 24.35 -0.80
N ASN A 279 20.00 23.60 -1.58
CA ASN A 279 21.10 22.77 -1.05
C ASN A 279 22.16 23.60 -0.30
N LEU A 280 22.48 24.79 -0.81
CA LEU A 280 23.35 25.75 -0.12
C LEU A 280 22.69 26.34 1.15
N ALA A 281 21.37 26.57 1.13
CA ALA A 281 20.62 27.04 2.30
C ALA A 281 20.69 26.02 3.44
N GLU A 282 20.46 24.75 3.13
CA GLU A 282 20.56 23.64 4.08
C GLU A 282 21.96 23.52 4.67
N LEU A 283 23.01 23.67 3.85
CA LEU A 283 24.39 23.70 4.33
C LEU A 283 24.61 24.83 5.35
N PHE A 284 24.12 26.04 5.07
CA PHE A 284 24.18 27.13 6.06
C PHE A 284 23.34 26.84 7.30
N GLY A 285 22.22 26.12 7.16
CA GLY A 285 21.39 25.68 8.27
C GLY A 285 22.13 24.76 9.23
N VAL A 286 22.79 23.72 8.71
CA VAL A 286 23.58 22.78 9.53
C VAL A 286 24.85 23.41 10.13
N LEU A 287 25.38 24.45 9.48
CA LEU A 287 26.45 25.30 10.02
C LEU A 287 25.96 26.30 11.08
N GLY A 288 24.64 26.39 11.30
CA GLY A 288 24.02 27.31 12.27
C GLY A 288 23.93 28.76 11.79
N ASN A 289 24.25 29.05 10.51
CA ASN A 289 24.20 30.39 9.94
C ASN A 289 22.82 30.69 9.33
N LYS A 290 21.83 30.90 10.22
CA LYS A 290 20.43 31.18 9.85
C LYS A 290 20.25 32.38 8.93
N TYR A 291 21.15 33.38 9.04
CA TYR A 291 21.09 34.58 8.20
C TYR A 291 21.37 34.24 6.73
N ARG A 292 22.46 33.51 6.45
CA ARG A 292 22.81 33.10 5.09
C ARG A 292 21.88 32.01 4.55
N GLN A 293 21.39 31.12 5.42
CA GLN A 293 20.35 30.16 5.06
C GLN A 293 19.10 30.86 4.50
N LYS A 294 18.56 31.86 5.22
CA LYS A 294 17.42 32.64 4.75
C LYS A 294 17.70 33.37 3.44
N GLN A 295 18.92 33.91 3.26
CA GLN A 295 19.32 34.54 2.00
C GLN A 295 19.28 33.58 0.82
N CYS A 296 19.76 32.34 1.00
CA CYS A 296 19.76 31.33 -0.05
C CYS A 296 18.33 30.91 -0.42
N TYR A 297 17.44 30.71 0.56
CA TYR A 297 16.01 30.45 0.30
C TYR A 297 15.33 31.61 -0.45
N GLN A 298 15.65 32.85 -0.12
CA GLN A 298 15.13 34.02 -0.85
C GLN A 298 15.64 34.10 -2.29
N LEU A 299 16.89 33.71 -2.54
CA LEU A 299 17.45 33.62 -3.89
C LEU A 299 16.81 32.47 -4.67
N ALA A 300 16.58 31.32 -4.03
CA ALA A 300 15.91 30.18 -4.65
C ALA A 300 14.49 30.57 -5.13
N LEU A 301 13.71 31.25 -4.30
CA LEU A 301 12.38 31.76 -4.68
C LEU A 301 12.42 32.79 -5.81
N GLN A 302 13.50 33.60 -5.91
CA GLN A 302 13.65 34.58 -6.99
C GLN A 302 14.01 33.93 -8.33
N ASN A 303 14.76 32.82 -8.30
CA ASN A 303 15.24 32.14 -9.50
C ASN A 303 14.32 31.02 -9.98
N GLY A 304 13.45 30.47 -9.11
CA GLY A 304 12.57 29.34 -9.39
C GLY A 304 11.09 29.69 -9.29
N THR A 305 10.65 30.73 -10.00
CA THR A 305 9.29 31.29 -9.88
C THR A 305 8.17 30.34 -10.30
N ASP A 306 8.49 29.32 -11.11
CA ASP A 306 7.48 28.46 -11.73
C ASP A 306 7.38 27.06 -11.06
N ASP A 307 8.17 26.81 -10.00
CA ASP A 307 8.22 25.52 -9.29
C ASP A 307 7.70 25.65 -7.85
N TYR A 308 6.47 25.18 -7.62
CA TYR A 308 5.82 25.21 -6.31
C TYR A 308 6.57 24.39 -5.24
N GLN A 309 7.39 23.40 -5.63
CA GLN A 309 8.12 22.57 -4.68
C GLN A 309 9.16 23.39 -3.91
N ILE A 310 9.73 24.41 -4.54
CA ILE A 310 10.63 25.37 -3.89
C ILE A 310 9.86 26.13 -2.80
N ALA A 311 8.62 26.54 -3.07
CA ALA A 311 7.78 27.21 -2.09
C ALA A 311 7.47 26.31 -0.90
N VAL A 312 7.17 25.03 -1.13
CA VAL A 312 6.96 24.03 -0.07
C VAL A 312 8.22 23.86 0.79
N ARG A 313 9.39 23.64 0.18
CA ARG A 313 10.67 23.48 0.90
C ARG A 313 11.05 24.71 1.72
N VAL A 314 10.77 25.91 1.22
CA VAL A 314 11.03 27.15 1.95
C VAL A 314 10.02 27.36 3.09
N ALA A 315 8.77 26.92 2.91
CA ALA A 315 7.76 26.94 3.95
C ALA A 315 8.13 26.01 5.12
N ASP A 316 8.69 24.83 4.85
CA ASP A 316 9.25 23.92 5.86
C ASP A 316 10.27 24.63 6.76
N PHE A 317 11.21 25.37 6.14
CA PHE A 317 12.16 26.19 6.90
C PHE A 317 11.48 27.25 7.76
N TYR A 318 10.44 27.92 7.25
CA TYR A 318 9.69 28.89 8.04
C TYR A 318 8.95 28.24 9.22
N TYR A 319 8.38 27.04 9.08
CA TYR A 319 7.81 26.30 10.21
C TYR A 319 8.84 25.98 11.28
N ASP A 320 10.01 25.50 10.90
CA ASP A 320 11.11 25.21 11.84
C ASP A 320 11.55 26.44 12.65
N GLN A 321 11.33 27.64 12.10
CA GLN A 321 11.58 28.91 12.78
C GLN A 321 10.38 29.47 13.55
N ASN A 322 9.25 28.74 13.61
CA ASN A 322 7.95 29.21 14.11
C ASN A 322 7.44 30.48 13.39
N MET A 323 7.78 30.61 12.11
CA MET A 323 7.36 31.70 11.21
C MET A 323 6.14 31.26 10.38
N THR A 324 5.09 30.82 11.06
CA THR A 324 3.93 30.16 10.44
C THR A 324 3.15 31.11 9.51
N ASP A 325 3.11 32.41 9.82
CA ASP A 325 2.43 33.39 8.99
C ASP A 325 3.15 33.62 7.64
N GLU A 326 4.48 33.66 7.65
CA GLU A 326 5.29 33.74 6.42
C GLU A 326 5.18 32.47 5.57
N ALA A 327 5.12 31.28 6.21
CA ALA A 327 4.87 30.02 5.52
C ALA A 327 3.49 30.01 4.83
N ILE A 328 2.44 30.42 5.55
CA ILE A 328 1.08 30.53 4.99
C ILE A 328 1.06 31.50 3.81
N GLN A 329 1.70 32.66 3.93
CA GLN A 329 1.71 33.64 2.85
C GLN A 329 2.35 33.04 1.58
N LEU A 330 3.54 32.45 1.71
CA LEU A 330 4.27 31.85 0.60
C LEU A 330 3.46 30.72 -0.07
N LEU A 331 2.92 29.79 0.73
CA LEU A 331 2.13 28.67 0.22
C LEU A 331 0.81 29.14 -0.41
N SER A 332 0.20 30.21 0.10
CA SER A 332 -1.02 30.78 -0.49
C SER A 332 -0.75 31.45 -1.84
N GLU A 333 0.40 32.10 -2.00
CA GLU A 333 0.83 32.68 -3.29
C GLU A 333 1.06 31.55 -4.32
N ALA A 334 1.76 30.48 -3.95
CA ALA A 334 1.94 29.31 -4.80
C ALA A 334 0.61 28.61 -5.12
N TYR A 335 -0.29 28.45 -4.14
CA TYR A 335 -1.60 27.82 -4.32
C TYR A 335 -2.49 28.59 -5.30
N ALA A 336 -2.37 29.92 -5.35
CA ALA A 336 -3.11 30.74 -6.31
C ALA A 336 -2.73 30.45 -7.77
N GLU A 337 -1.50 29.99 -8.01
CA GLU A 337 -1.01 29.62 -9.34
C GLU A 337 -1.26 28.15 -9.67
N PHE A 338 -1.17 27.27 -8.67
CA PHE A 338 -1.30 25.81 -8.84
C PHE A 338 -2.37 25.19 -7.92
N PRO A 339 -3.65 25.60 -8.01
CA PRO A 339 -4.70 25.15 -7.09
C PRO A 339 -5.07 23.66 -7.23
N TRP A 340 -4.67 23.02 -8.35
CA TRP A 340 -4.91 21.60 -8.61
C TRP A 340 -3.84 20.68 -8.03
N ASN A 341 -2.79 21.21 -7.41
CA ASN A 341 -1.70 20.39 -6.87
C ASN A 341 -2.01 19.90 -5.46
N GLU A 342 -2.23 18.59 -5.30
CA GLU A 342 -2.57 17.98 -4.01
C GLU A 342 -1.52 18.24 -2.92
N SER A 343 -0.22 18.07 -3.22
CA SER A 343 0.87 18.21 -2.26
C SER A 343 0.98 19.64 -1.72
N LEU A 344 0.81 20.64 -2.58
CA LEU A 344 0.80 22.05 -2.22
C LEU A 344 -0.43 22.41 -1.38
N THR A 345 -1.62 21.95 -1.79
CA THR A 345 -2.87 22.16 -1.05
C THR A 345 -2.78 21.57 0.35
N THR A 346 -2.18 20.39 0.46
CA THR A 346 -1.91 19.70 1.71
C THR A 346 -0.93 20.49 2.58
N ALA A 347 0.22 20.89 2.03
CA ALA A 347 1.20 21.71 2.76
C ALA A 347 0.60 23.04 3.28
N LEU A 348 -0.27 23.68 2.50
CA LEU A 348 -1.00 24.87 2.92
C LEU A 348 -2.05 24.57 4.00
N ALA A 349 -2.73 23.43 3.92
CA ALA A 349 -3.67 23.02 4.96
C ALA A 349 -2.97 22.74 6.30
N GLU A 350 -1.80 22.12 6.26
CA GLU A 350 -0.93 21.95 7.43
C GLU A 350 -0.52 23.29 8.03
N ALA A 351 -0.18 24.26 7.17
CA ALA A 351 0.09 25.64 7.58
C ALA A 351 -1.00 26.21 8.45
N TYR A 352 -2.23 26.11 7.96
CA TYR A 352 -3.39 26.61 8.66
C TYR A 352 -3.66 25.82 9.93
N LEU A 353 -3.45 24.50 9.93
CA LEU A 353 -3.63 23.66 11.10
C LEU A 353 -2.67 24.04 12.23
N PHE A 354 -1.38 24.20 11.94
CA PHE A 354 -0.37 24.58 12.93
C PHE A 354 -0.49 26.06 13.38
N ASN A 355 -1.16 26.91 12.60
CA ASN A 355 -1.52 28.27 12.99
C ASN A 355 -2.90 28.37 13.68
N ASP A 356 -3.48 27.24 14.12
CA ASP A 356 -4.79 27.16 14.80
C ASP A 356 -5.99 27.67 13.96
N GLN A 357 -5.83 27.69 12.63
CA GLN A 357 -6.88 28.04 11.66
C GLN A 357 -7.58 26.78 11.14
N LEU A 358 -8.18 26.02 12.06
CA LEU A 358 -8.74 24.68 11.81
C LEU A 358 -9.84 24.66 10.73
N GLU A 359 -10.65 25.71 10.59
CA GLU A 359 -11.67 25.76 9.53
C GLU A 359 -11.05 25.80 8.14
N LYS A 360 -10.07 26.67 7.90
CA LYS A 360 -9.41 26.80 6.60
C LYS A 360 -8.62 25.55 6.23
N ALA A 361 -7.92 24.97 7.20
CA ALA A 361 -7.23 23.70 7.01
C ALA A 361 -8.21 22.59 6.60
N GLY A 362 -9.36 22.53 7.26
CA GLY A 362 -10.41 21.54 6.97
C GLY A 362 -11.02 21.71 5.58
N GLU A 363 -11.27 22.95 5.14
CA GLU A 363 -11.79 23.24 3.80
C GLU A 363 -10.83 22.73 2.70
N LEU A 364 -9.54 23.03 2.82
CA LEU A 364 -8.53 22.57 1.86
C LEU A 364 -8.36 21.05 1.86
N LEU A 365 -8.35 20.41 3.03
CA LEU A 365 -8.23 18.94 3.11
C LEU A 365 -9.50 18.23 2.60
N LEU A 366 -10.67 18.82 2.78
CA LEU A 366 -11.89 18.30 2.18
C LEU A 366 -11.87 18.42 0.67
N GLU A 367 -11.35 19.52 0.11
CA GLU A 367 -11.11 19.66 -1.33
C GLU A 367 -10.17 18.57 -1.85
N VAL A 368 -9.07 18.29 -1.13
CA VAL A 368 -8.17 17.17 -1.47
C VAL A 368 -8.91 15.83 -1.44
N VAL A 369 -9.74 15.57 -0.43
CA VAL A 369 -10.50 14.30 -0.33
C VAL A 369 -11.62 14.22 -1.39
N GLU A 370 -12.21 15.34 -1.80
CA GLU A 370 -13.20 15.37 -2.89
C GLU A 370 -12.57 15.04 -4.24
N GLN A 371 -11.35 15.52 -4.49
CA GLN A 371 -10.59 15.23 -5.71
C GLN A 371 -9.95 13.84 -5.66
N ASN A 372 -9.43 13.45 -4.49
CA ASN A 372 -8.74 12.20 -4.23
C ASN A 372 -9.31 11.51 -2.97
N PRO A 373 -10.42 10.74 -3.10
CA PRO A 373 -11.07 10.07 -1.97
C PRO A 373 -10.22 9.02 -1.27
N VAL A 374 -9.07 8.64 -1.86
CA VAL A 374 -8.14 7.66 -1.31
C VAL A 374 -6.89 8.33 -0.71
N SER A 375 -6.84 9.66 -0.56
CA SER A 375 -5.71 10.37 0.08
C SER A 375 -5.66 10.11 1.58
N VAL A 376 -4.87 9.09 1.97
CA VAL A 376 -4.70 8.63 3.36
C VAL A 376 -4.17 9.77 4.23
N TYR A 377 -3.24 10.56 3.69
CA TYR A 377 -2.67 11.73 4.34
C TYR A 377 -3.74 12.75 4.70
N ALA A 378 -4.53 13.20 3.71
CA ALA A 378 -5.55 14.22 3.93
C ALA A 378 -6.63 13.74 4.92
N ILE A 379 -7.04 12.48 4.82
CA ILE A 379 -7.99 11.85 5.75
C ILE A 379 -7.44 11.83 7.18
N CYS A 380 -6.15 11.50 7.36
CA CYS A 380 -5.51 11.55 8.67
C CYS A 380 -5.47 12.96 9.26
N TYR A 381 -5.16 13.97 8.44
CA TYR A 381 -5.14 15.37 8.89
C TYR A 381 -6.54 15.91 9.20
N LEU A 382 -7.59 15.46 8.47
CA LEU A 382 -8.98 15.69 8.90
C LEU A 382 -9.28 15.05 10.25
N GLY A 383 -8.76 13.84 10.50
CA GLY A 383 -8.83 13.19 11.81
C GLY A 383 -8.15 14.01 12.91
N LEU A 384 -6.99 14.61 12.62
CA LEU A 384 -6.28 15.50 13.54
C LEU A 384 -7.07 16.79 13.83
N ILE A 385 -7.73 17.36 12.82
CA ILE A 385 -8.62 18.52 13.00
C ILE A 385 -9.79 18.16 13.92
N GLU A 386 -10.43 17.01 13.73
CA GLU A 386 -11.50 16.54 14.61
C GLU A 386 -11.02 16.32 16.04
N GLU A 387 -9.79 15.84 16.23
CA GLU A 387 -9.18 15.71 17.55
C GLU A 387 -8.93 17.06 18.22
N ASN A 388 -8.39 18.04 17.49
CA ASN A 388 -8.18 19.41 17.99
C ASN A 388 -9.51 20.09 18.36
N ARG A 389 -10.61 19.73 17.69
CA ARG A 389 -11.98 20.16 18.02
C ARG A 389 -12.58 19.41 19.23
N GLY A 390 -11.92 18.37 19.73
CA GLY A 390 -12.41 17.50 20.80
C GLY A 390 -13.42 16.44 20.36
N ASN A 391 -13.61 16.23 19.05
CA ASN A 391 -14.47 15.18 18.49
C ASN A 391 -13.68 13.88 18.30
N GLN A 392 -13.44 13.17 19.41
CA GLN A 392 -12.70 11.91 19.41
C GLN A 392 -13.33 10.82 18.52
N SER A 393 -14.66 10.74 18.48
CA SER A 393 -15.37 9.79 17.61
C SER A 393 -15.14 10.09 16.13
N GLY A 394 -15.22 11.36 15.73
CA GLY A 394 -14.94 11.76 14.34
C GLY A 394 -13.48 11.52 13.96
N ALA A 395 -12.54 11.80 14.87
CA ALA A 395 -11.13 11.51 14.66
C ALA A 395 -10.88 10.01 14.45
N LEU A 396 -11.47 9.15 15.31
CA LEU A 396 -11.39 7.69 15.18
C LEU A 396 -11.91 7.22 13.83
N ASP A 397 -13.09 7.71 13.41
CA ASP A 397 -13.69 7.33 12.13
C ASP A 397 -12.78 7.68 10.95
N ARG A 398 -12.12 8.85 10.97
CA ARG A 398 -11.15 9.27 9.94
C ARG A 398 -9.89 8.42 9.93
N TYR A 399 -9.27 8.13 11.08
CA TYR A 399 -8.08 7.27 11.07
C TYR A 399 -8.39 5.82 10.67
N LEU A 400 -9.58 5.31 11.02
CA LEU A 400 -10.03 4.00 10.54
C LEU A 400 -10.33 4.03 9.03
N GLU A 401 -10.90 5.11 8.51
CA GLU A 401 -11.08 5.33 7.07
C GLU A 401 -9.73 5.29 6.33
N ALA A 402 -8.72 6.00 6.84
CA ALA A 402 -7.35 5.95 6.33
C ALA A 402 -6.77 4.53 6.30
N LEU A 403 -6.92 3.75 7.38
CA LEU A 403 -6.45 2.35 7.44
C LEU A 403 -7.24 1.37 6.56
N ARG A 404 -8.48 1.69 6.16
CA ARG A 404 -9.22 0.91 5.17
C ARG A 404 -8.64 1.06 3.78
N ILE A 405 -8.13 2.25 3.47
CA ILE A 405 -7.47 2.54 2.19
C ILE A 405 -6.06 1.94 2.20
N GLU A 406 -5.28 2.24 3.25
CA GLU A 406 -3.89 1.78 3.38
C GLU A 406 -3.65 1.09 4.72
N PRO A 407 -3.81 -0.25 4.77
CA PRO A 407 -3.59 -1.01 5.98
C PRO A 407 -2.12 -0.96 6.42
N GLY A 408 -1.88 -0.39 7.60
CA GLY A 408 -0.53 -0.28 8.18
C GLY A 408 0.10 1.10 8.09
N TYR A 409 -0.63 2.11 7.59
CA TYR A 409 -0.15 3.49 7.56
C TYR A 409 0.28 3.96 8.96
N PRO A 410 1.58 4.21 9.21
CA PRO A 410 2.13 4.37 10.55
C PRO A 410 1.47 5.49 11.35
N TYR A 411 1.21 6.63 10.71
CA TYR A 411 0.62 7.80 11.36
C TYR A 411 -0.79 7.49 11.87
N ALA A 412 -1.66 6.87 11.06
CA ALA A 412 -3.01 6.51 11.49
C ALA A 412 -2.98 5.52 12.66
N GLU A 413 -2.07 4.54 12.64
CA GLU A 413 -1.94 3.57 13.74
C GLU A 413 -1.43 4.20 15.03
N ASP A 414 -0.48 5.14 14.94
CA ASP A 414 0.03 5.88 16.09
C ASP A 414 -1.05 6.79 16.69
N ARG A 415 -1.81 7.52 15.84
CA ARG A 415 -2.92 8.35 16.30
C ARG A 415 -4.04 7.52 16.92
N LEU A 416 -4.38 6.37 16.34
CA LEU A 416 -5.35 5.45 16.94
C LEU A 416 -4.88 4.92 18.28
N ARG A 417 -3.62 4.51 18.42
CA ARG A 417 -3.04 4.11 19.72
C ARG A 417 -3.03 5.24 20.75
N TYR A 418 -2.90 6.48 20.31
CA TYR A 418 -2.96 7.65 21.19
C TYR A 418 -4.38 7.92 21.70
N ILE A 419 -5.39 7.74 20.84
CA ILE A 419 -6.79 8.08 21.13
C ILE A 419 -7.57 6.91 21.75
N SER A 420 -7.20 5.66 21.43
CA SER A 420 -7.78 4.45 22.02
C SER A 420 -6.89 3.92 23.14
N SER A 421 -7.50 3.38 24.21
CA SER A 421 -6.75 2.85 25.36
C SER A 421 -5.80 1.69 24.98
N ASP A 422 -4.90 1.32 25.91
CA ASP A 422 -3.88 0.24 25.81
C ASP A 422 -4.37 -1.15 25.31
N ASP A 423 -5.67 -1.33 25.08
CA ASP A 423 -6.32 -2.54 24.56
C ASP A 423 -6.39 -2.59 23.01
N TYR A 424 -5.88 -1.59 22.29
CA TYR A 424 -5.89 -1.52 20.81
C TYR A 424 -4.92 -2.53 20.16
N ASN A 425 -5.46 -3.41 19.30
CA ASN A 425 -4.68 -4.35 18.50
C ASN A 425 -4.69 -3.97 16.99
N PRO A 426 -3.55 -3.50 16.44
CA PRO A 426 -3.45 -3.09 15.03
C PRO A 426 -3.66 -4.25 14.04
N GLU A 427 -3.18 -5.46 14.33
CA GLU A 427 -3.37 -6.60 13.42
C GLU A 427 -4.83 -7.04 13.32
N TYR A 428 -5.58 -6.95 14.42
CA TYR A 428 -7.02 -7.19 14.44
C TYR A 428 -7.78 -6.17 13.58
N GLN A 429 -7.44 -4.88 13.71
CA GLN A 429 -8.06 -3.82 12.92
C GLN A 429 -7.69 -3.91 11.43
N ARG A 430 -6.44 -4.25 11.09
CA ARG A 430 -6.03 -4.53 9.70
C ARG A 430 -6.81 -5.68 9.06
N SER A 431 -7.16 -6.72 9.83
CA SER A 431 -7.98 -7.83 9.33
C SER A 431 -9.45 -7.44 9.09
N ARG A 432 -9.97 -6.45 9.83
CA ARG A 432 -11.31 -5.86 9.68
C ARG A 432 -11.38 -4.65 8.75
N ALA A 433 -10.23 -4.07 8.38
CA ALA A 433 -10.14 -2.96 7.44
C ALA A 433 -10.65 -3.35 6.05
N ARG A 434 -10.64 -4.64 5.74
CA ARG A 434 -11.34 -5.21 4.59
C ARG A 434 -12.82 -5.29 4.94
N ALA A 435 -13.61 -4.35 4.43
CA ALA A 435 -15.06 -4.35 4.59
C ALA A 435 -15.70 -5.63 4.03
N PHE A 436 -15.04 -6.33 3.10
CA PHE A 436 -15.48 -7.60 2.54
C PHE A 436 -14.44 -8.69 2.75
N ASN A 437 -14.87 -9.81 3.32
CA ASN A 437 -14.07 -11.02 3.46
C ASN A 437 -14.79 -12.18 2.76
N TRP A 438 -14.02 -13.12 2.24
CA TRP A 438 -14.56 -14.36 1.69
C TRP A 438 -13.64 -15.52 2.03
N SER A 439 -14.20 -16.72 2.12
CA SER A 439 -13.41 -17.95 2.18
C SER A 439 -14.09 -19.06 1.39
N ALA A 440 -13.28 -20.00 0.93
CA ALA A 440 -13.74 -21.24 0.31
C ALA A 440 -13.00 -22.42 0.95
N TRP A 441 -13.63 -23.58 1.05
CA TRP A 441 -12.97 -24.76 1.61
C TRP A 441 -13.38 -26.05 0.93
N LEU A 442 -12.49 -27.04 1.10
CA LEU A 442 -12.74 -28.45 0.76
C LEU A 442 -12.60 -29.27 2.04
N ASN A 443 -13.57 -30.16 2.30
CA ASN A 443 -13.54 -31.06 3.45
C ASN A 443 -13.43 -32.53 3.02
N LEU A 444 -12.67 -33.28 3.82
CA LEU A 444 -12.64 -34.74 3.80
C LEU A 444 -12.93 -35.20 5.23
N SER A 445 -13.96 -36.01 5.40
CA SER A 445 -14.35 -36.49 6.74
C SER A 445 -14.66 -37.97 6.77
N SER A 446 -14.50 -38.55 7.96
CA SER A 446 -14.82 -39.93 8.26
C SER A 446 -15.62 -39.97 9.56
N THR A 447 -16.77 -40.64 9.54
CA THR A 447 -17.55 -40.91 10.74
C THR A 447 -17.11 -42.21 11.40
N GLY A 448 -17.26 -42.28 12.72
CA GLY A 448 -17.07 -43.50 13.49
C GLY A 448 -18.19 -43.62 14.52
N GLY A 449 -19.07 -44.60 14.36
CA GLY A 449 -20.22 -44.74 15.25
C GLY A 449 -21.34 -45.61 14.72
N ASN A 450 -22.49 -44.99 14.41
CA ASN A 450 -23.69 -45.67 13.91
C ASN A 450 -23.65 -45.94 12.42
N THR A 451 -22.84 -45.16 11.70
CA THR A 451 -22.49 -45.36 10.31
C THR A 451 -20.97 -45.27 10.18
N ASP A 452 -20.37 -46.14 9.36
CA ASP A 452 -18.99 -45.97 8.86
C ASP A 452 -19.11 -45.41 7.45
N GLU A 453 -19.00 -44.08 7.32
CA GLU A 453 -19.21 -43.36 6.07
C GLU A 453 -18.05 -42.36 5.82
N GLN A 454 -17.75 -42.12 4.54
CA GLN A 454 -16.78 -41.13 4.10
C GLN A 454 -17.49 -40.03 3.33
N TYR A 455 -17.16 -38.79 3.65
CA TYR A 455 -17.75 -37.62 3.01
C TYR A 455 -16.68 -36.78 2.33
N TYR A 456 -17.05 -36.19 1.21
CA TYR A 456 -16.32 -35.11 0.58
C TYR A 456 -17.28 -33.98 0.25
N GLY A 457 -16.80 -32.76 0.35
CA GLY A 457 -17.63 -31.59 0.17
C GLY A 457 -16.81 -30.33 0.10
N GLY A 458 -17.51 -29.24 -0.11
CA GLY A 458 -16.92 -27.93 -0.17
C GLY A 458 -17.96 -26.87 0.06
N GLY A 459 -17.50 -25.73 0.52
CA GLY A 459 -18.34 -24.58 0.79
C GLY A 459 -17.57 -23.30 0.61
N GLY A 460 -18.29 -22.20 0.78
CA GLY A 460 -17.71 -20.89 0.88
C GLY A 460 -18.58 -20.00 1.74
N ASP A 461 -17.94 -19.01 2.33
CA ASP A 461 -18.59 -17.95 3.07
C ASP A 461 -18.13 -16.59 2.55
N ALA A 462 -18.99 -15.61 2.70
CA ALA A 462 -18.68 -14.22 2.45
C ALA A 462 -19.25 -13.39 3.59
N SER A 463 -18.47 -12.46 4.12
CA SER A 463 -18.88 -11.55 5.16
C SER A 463 -18.58 -10.11 4.80
N PHE A 464 -19.44 -9.23 5.28
CA PHE A 464 -19.29 -7.79 5.16
C PHE A 464 -19.25 -7.17 6.56
N ASP A 465 -18.13 -6.55 6.89
CA ASP A 465 -17.91 -5.84 8.15
C ASP A 465 -18.36 -4.39 8.02
N TYR A 466 -19.14 -3.90 8.99
CA TYR A 466 -19.68 -2.55 9.03
C TYR A 466 -19.65 -1.95 10.45
N GLY A 467 -19.55 -0.62 10.51
CA GLY A 467 -19.47 0.13 11.77
C GLY A 467 -18.09 0.04 12.43
N SER A 468 -17.76 1.05 13.23
CA SER A 468 -16.44 1.23 13.87
C SER A 468 -16.12 0.17 14.94
N LEU A 469 -17.13 -0.48 15.51
CA LEU A 469 -16.98 -1.60 16.47
C LEU A 469 -16.82 -2.97 15.77
N GLY A 470 -16.91 -2.99 14.43
CA GLY A 470 -16.90 -4.16 13.55
C GLY A 470 -18.08 -5.10 13.80
N SER A 471 -19.29 -4.57 13.58
CA SER A 471 -20.45 -5.43 13.33
C SER A 471 -20.29 -6.11 11.96
N SER A 472 -20.98 -7.22 11.73
CA SER A 472 -20.83 -7.96 10.47
C SER A 472 -22.15 -8.57 10.01
N ILE A 473 -22.23 -8.81 8.70
CA ILE A 473 -23.27 -9.63 8.07
C ILE A 473 -22.54 -10.71 7.27
N SER A 474 -22.94 -11.97 7.43
CA SER A 474 -22.29 -13.09 6.76
C SER A 474 -23.30 -13.99 6.06
N LEU A 475 -22.87 -14.56 4.93
CA LEU A 475 -23.57 -15.58 4.18
C LEU A 475 -22.64 -16.78 4.02
N GLU A 476 -23.12 -17.96 4.33
CA GLU A 476 -22.37 -19.21 4.17
C GLU A 476 -23.16 -20.20 3.32
N LEU A 477 -22.45 -20.94 2.46
CA LEU A 477 -22.97 -21.99 1.59
C LEU A 477 -22.08 -23.22 1.66
N ASN A 478 -22.67 -24.39 1.78
CA ASN A 478 -21.92 -25.63 1.90
C ASN A 478 -22.63 -26.78 1.18
N LEU A 479 -21.86 -27.60 0.47
CA LEU A 479 -22.30 -28.72 -0.33
C LEU A 479 -21.52 -29.96 0.09
N LEU A 480 -22.23 -31.02 0.45
CA LEU A 480 -21.66 -32.28 0.93
C LEU A 480 -22.16 -33.46 0.10
N SER A 481 -21.26 -34.39 -0.22
CA SER A 481 -21.55 -35.63 -0.92
C SER A 481 -21.04 -36.82 -0.09
N GLU A 482 -21.90 -37.81 0.09
CA GLU A 482 -21.66 -39.03 0.87
C GLU A 482 -21.37 -40.21 -0.08
N ILE A 483 -20.23 -40.88 0.12
CA ILE A 483 -19.89 -42.11 -0.61
C ILE A 483 -20.11 -43.32 0.28
N LYS A 484 -20.81 -44.32 -0.27
CA LYS A 484 -20.89 -45.66 0.31
C LYS A 484 -20.58 -46.69 -0.76
N ASP A 485 -19.65 -47.60 -0.47
CA ASP A 485 -19.20 -48.65 -1.40
C ASP A 485 -18.78 -48.13 -2.79
N GLY A 486 -18.12 -46.95 -2.83
CA GLY A 486 -17.66 -46.32 -4.07
C GLY A 486 -18.77 -45.71 -4.94
N ARG A 487 -19.99 -45.53 -4.41
CA ARG A 487 -21.10 -44.85 -5.08
C ARG A 487 -21.55 -43.65 -4.26
N ASP A 488 -21.83 -42.55 -4.96
CA ASP A 488 -22.46 -41.36 -4.40
C ASP A 488 -23.92 -41.69 -4.07
N ILE A 489 -24.26 -41.66 -2.78
CA ILE A 489 -25.57 -42.09 -2.28
C ILE A 489 -26.36 -40.95 -1.65
N ARG A 490 -25.72 -39.83 -1.31
CA ARG A 490 -26.41 -38.69 -0.68
C ARG A 490 -25.70 -37.37 -1.01
N LYS A 491 -26.50 -36.36 -1.39
CA LYS A 491 -26.05 -34.98 -1.58
C LYS A 491 -26.80 -34.07 -0.66
N THR A 492 -26.13 -33.38 0.24
CA THR A 492 -26.74 -32.40 1.15
C THR A 492 -26.20 -31.00 0.85
N ALA A 493 -26.99 -29.99 1.18
CA ALA A 493 -26.61 -28.61 1.00
C ALA A 493 -27.16 -27.79 2.15
N TRP A 494 -26.37 -26.89 2.72
CA TRP A 494 -26.87 -25.95 3.69
C TRP A 494 -26.41 -24.53 3.38
N ALA A 495 -27.23 -23.58 3.78
CA ALA A 495 -26.97 -22.16 3.66
C ALA A 495 -27.25 -21.50 5.00
N SER A 496 -26.47 -20.50 5.39
CA SER A 496 -26.77 -19.67 6.55
C SER A 496 -26.62 -18.20 6.24
N PHE A 497 -27.40 -17.40 6.95
CA PHE A 497 -27.26 -15.96 7.01
C PHE A 497 -27.14 -15.58 8.48
N SER A 498 -26.13 -14.80 8.82
CA SER A 498 -25.89 -14.32 10.17
C SER A 498 -25.60 -12.82 10.19
N THR A 499 -25.88 -12.20 11.32
CA THR A 499 -25.46 -10.84 11.63
C THR A 499 -25.00 -10.77 13.06
N GLU A 500 -23.90 -10.06 13.30
CA GLU A 500 -23.37 -9.76 14.61
C GLU A 500 -23.29 -8.25 14.77
N HIS A 501 -23.84 -7.74 15.87
CA HIS A 501 -23.83 -6.32 16.18
C HIS A 501 -23.12 -6.07 17.51
N PHE A 502 -22.00 -5.36 17.45
CA PHE A 502 -21.27 -4.93 18.65
C PHE A 502 -22.00 -3.75 19.30
N LEU A 503 -22.38 -3.93 20.57
CA LEU A 503 -23.03 -2.93 21.41
C LEU A 503 -22.00 -2.07 22.16
N THR A 504 -20.83 -2.65 22.44
CA THR A 504 -19.65 -2.00 23.02
C THR A 504 -18.39 -2.64 22.41
N ASP A 505 -17.19 -2.23 22.82
CA ASP A 505 -15.92 -2.84 22.38
C ASP A 505 -15.79 -4.33 22.73
N HIS A 506 -16.61 -4.82 23.68
CA HIS A 506 -16.56 -6.19 24.15
C HIS A 506 -17.87 -6.96 23.98
N LEU A 507 -19.02 -6.30 24.07
CA LEU A 507 -20.31 -6.98 24.06
C LEU A 507 -20.91 -6.95 22.66
N TYR A 508 -21.33 -8.10 22.15
CA TYR A 508 -22.05 -8.21 20.88
C TYR A 508 -23.30 -9.08 20.99
N ALA A 509 -24.24 -8.83 20.10
CA ALA A 509 -25.45 -9.64 19.92
C ALA A 509 -25.48 -10.21 18.50
N GLY A 510 -25.74 -11.51 18.40
CA GLY A 510 -25.80 -12.24 17.13
C GLY A 510 -27.21 -12.70 16.81
N ALA A 511 -27.55 -12.72 15.53
CA ALA A 511 -28.72 -13.40 15.02
C ALA A 511 -28.33 -14.22 13.79
N SER A 512 -28.79 -15.47 13.71
CA SER A 512 -28.57 -16.28 12.51
C SER A 512 -29.79 -17.10 12.15
N THR A 513 -29.86 -17.42 10.86
CA THR A 513 -30.83 -18.37 10.30
C THR A 513 -30.11 -19.30 9.34
N SER A 514 -30.47 -20.58 9.38
CA SER A 514 -29.86 -21.57 8.49
C SER A 514 -30.93 -22.42 7.82
N TRP A 515 -30.68 -22.78 6.57
CA TRP A 515 -31.52 -23.60 5.73
C TRP A 515 -30.72 -24.81 5.28
N ASP A 516 -31.12 -26.00 5.71
CA ASP A 516 -30.48 -27.26 5.35
C ASP A 516 -31.42 -28.06 4.42
N ARG A 517 -30.86 -28.57 3.33
CA ARG A 517 -31.51 -29.43 2.35
C ARG A 517 -30.83 -30.80 2.33
N GLN A 518 -31.61 -31.82 2.68
CA GLN A 518 -31.16 -33.22 2.69
C GLN A 518 -32.12 -34.12 1.88
N PRO A 519 -31.99 -34.17 0.54
CA PRO A 519 -32.98 -34.72 -0.40
C PRO A 519 -33.34 -36.19 -0.23
N ILE A 520 -32.43 -37.00 0.34
CA ILE A 520 -32.59 -38.46 0.52
C ILE A 520 -32.75 -38.81 2.01
N THR A 521 -32.77 -37.81 2.90
CA THR A 521 -33.11 -38.03 4.31
C THR A 521 -34.59 -37.76 4.53
N VAL A 522 -35.01 -38.02 5.76
CA VAL A 522 -36.38 -37.89 6.23
C VAL A 522 -36.82 -36.42 6.40
N ARG A 523 -35.89 -35.48 6.12
CA ARG A 523 -36.01 -34.03 6.24
C ARG A 523 -35.43 -33.37 4.97
N PRO A 524 -36.19 -33.29 3.87
CA PRO A 524 -35.70 -32.62 2.67
C PRO A 524 -35.37 -31.14 2.92
N TRP A 525 -35.93 -30.52 3.97
CA TRP A 525 -35.67 -29.15 4.39
C TRP A 525 -35.75 -28.99 5.92
N GLN A 526 -34.81 -28.24 6.50
CA GLN A 526 -34.80 -27.80 7.91
C GLN A 526 -34.48 -26.30 7.96
N VAL A 527 -35.13 -25.58 8.87
CA VAL A 527 -34.85 -24.16 9.15
C VAL A 527 -34.57 -24.00 10.63
N SER A 528 -33.45 -23.37 10.96
CA SER A 528 -33.06 -22.97 12.31
C SER A 528 -32.94 -21.46 12.41
N SER A 529 -33.31 -20.91 13.56
CA SER A 529 -33.08 -19.51 13.90
C SER A 529 -32.46 -19.43 15.29
N TYR A 530 -31.48 -18.56 15.46
CA TYR A 530 -30.64 -18.49 16.64
C TYR A 530 -30.41 -17.02 17.03
N LEU A 531 -30.46 -16.76 18.34
CA LEU A 531 -30.08 -15.49 18.92
C LEU A 531 -29.02 -15.74 19.99
N ALA A 532 -28.00 -14.90 19.99
CA ALA A 532 -26.86 -15.03 20.88
C ALA A 532 -26.43 -13.70 21.46
N ALA A 533 -25.80 -13.77 22.62
CA ALA A 533 -25.01 -12.70 23.16
C ALA A 533 -23.62 -13.23 23.46
N GLY A 534 -22.60 -12.49 23.02
CA GLY A 534 -21.22 -12.84 23.22
C GLY A 534 -20.42 -11.72 23.84
N TRP A 535 -19.31 -12.09 24.45
CA TRP A 535 -18.36 -11.16 25.04
C TRP A 535 -16.97 -11.46 24.50
N LYS A 536 -16.32 -10.46 23.90
CA LYS A 536 -15.00 -10.56 23.28
C LYS A 536 -13.99 -9.76 24.07
N SER A 537 -12.86 -10.38 24.38
CA SER A 537 -11.81 -9.76 25.20
C SER A 537 -10.41 -10.13 24.71
N TRP A 538 -9.48 -9.21 24.95
CA TRP A 538 -8.06 -9.30 24.61
C TRP A 538 -7.24 -9.32 25.89
N PRO A 539 -7.01 -10.49 26.50
CA PRO A 539 -6.23 -10.58 27.73
C PRO A 539 -4.74 -10.27 27.50
N ALA A 540 -4.30 -10.26 26.24
CA ALA A 540 -3.03 -9.69 25.81
C ALA A 540 -3.16 -9.20 24.35
N SER A 541 -2.22 -8.35 23.91
CA SER A 541 -2.18 -7.80 22.55
C SER A 541 -2.13 -8.86 21.45
N TRP A 542 -1.72 -10.09 21.77
CA TRP A 542 -1.51 -11.17 20.79
C TRP A 542 -2.55 -12.29 20.83
N ILE A 543 -3.57 -12.23 21.71
CA ILE A 543 -4.60 -13.26 21.81
C ILE A 543 -5.94 -12.66 22.22
N TRP A 544 -7.02 -13.16 21.63
CA TRP A 544 -8.38 -12.83 22.02
C TRP A 544 -9.21 -14.08 22.24
N PHE A 545 -10.28 -13.93 23.01
CA PHE A 545 -11.28 -14.95 23.24
C PHE A 545 -12.69 -14.36 23.23
N ALA A 546 -13.65 -15.10 22.69
CA ALA A 546 -15.03 -14.68 22.50
C ALA A 546 -16.01 -15.79 22.91
N PRO A 547 -16.32 -15.97 24.22
CA PRO A 547 -17.44 -16.79 24.65
C PRO A 547 -18.77 -16.20 24.18
N GLU A 548 -19.68 -17.10 23.81
CA GLU A 548 -21.02 -16.79 23.35
C GLU A 548 -22.02 -17.76 23.98
N ALA A 549 -23.17 -17.24 24.36
CA ALA A 549 -24.31 -18.03 24.79
C ALA A 549 -25.55 -17.61 24.02
N GLY A 550 -26.33 -18.58 23.58
CA GLY A 550 -27.54 -18.29 22.82
C GLY A 550 -28.59 -19.36 22.93
N ALA A 551 -29.75 -19.04 22.38
CA ALA A 551 -30.88 -19.94 22.28
C ALA A 551 -31.55 -19.79 20.92
N GLY A 552 -32.14 -20.88 20.45
CA GLY A 552 -32.75 -20.89 19.14
C GLY A 552 -33.93 -21.84 19.04
N LEU A 553 -34.55 -21.78 17.87
CA LEU A 553 -35.64 -22.64 17.47
C LEU A 553 -35.24 -23.37 16.19
N VAL A 554 -35.58 -24.64 16.12
CA VAL A 554 -35.39 -25.43 14.91
C VAL A 554 -36.67 -26.20 14.61
N ASN A 555 -37.12 -26.12 13.37
CA ASN A 555 -38.22 -26.94 12.91
C ASN A 555 -37.70 -28.34 12.55
N THR A 556 -37.89 -29.30 13.45
CA THR A 556 -37.34 -30.66 13.27
C THR A 556 -38.44 -31.71 13.20
N LYS A 557 -38.14 -32.77 12.44
CA LYS A 557 -38.92 -34.01 12.51
C LYS A 557 -38.31 -34.99 13.51
N TRP A 558 -38.87 -35.12 14.70
CA TRP A 558 -38.44 -36.16 15.64
C TRP A 558 -38.96 -37.50 15.18
N SER A 559 -38.08 -38.51 15.16
CA SER A 559 -38.51 -39.89 14.99
C SER A 559 -38.73 -40.46 16.39
N THR A 560 -39.96 -40.87 16.69
CA THR A 560 -40.32 -41.54 17.93
C THR A 560 -40.69 -42.99 17.63
N SER A 561 -40.79 -43.84 18.66
CA SER A 561 -41.31 -45.20 18.52
C SER A 561 -42.76 -45.25 17.98
N GLN A 562 -43.49 -44.14 18.02
CA GLN A 562 -44.87 -44.01 17.55
C GLN A 562 -45.02 -43.35 16.17
N GLY A 563 -43.93 -42.93 15.53
CA GLY A 563 -43.94 -42.24 14.23
C GLY A 563 -43.11 -40.96 14.23
N ARG A 564 -43.20 -40.17 13.16
CA ARG A 564 -42.48 -38.89 13.02
C ARG A 564 -43.37 -37.70 13.32
N THR A 565 -42.92 -36.77 14.15
CA THR A 565 -43.63 -35.49 14.45
C THR A 565 -43.03 -34.35 13.62
N ASN A 566 -43.78 -33.26 13.41
CA ASN A 566 -43.28 -31.99 12.86
C ASN A 566 -43.32 -30.98 14.01
N GLU A 567 -42.21 -30.82 14.72
CA GLU A 567 -42.24 -30.18 16.03
C GLU A 567 -41.15 -29.12 16.15
N LEU A 568 -41.57 -27.93 16.56
CA LEU A 568 -40.68 -26.81 16.85
C LEU A 568 -39.90 -27.13 18.12
N THR A 569 -38.58 -27.20 18.03
CA THR A 569 -37.70 -27.56 19.15
C THR A 569 -36.87 -26.37 19.57
N ALA A 570 -36.86 -26.10 20.86
CA ALA A 570 -35.93 -25.14 21.45
C ALA A 570 -34.57 -25.79 21.69
N PHE A 571 -33.51 -25.01 21.50
CA PHE A 571 -32.16 -25.40 21.90
C PHE A 571 -31.43 -24.24 22.56
N ALA A 572 -30.46 -24.57 23.39
CA ALA A 572 -29.50 -23.63 23.95
C ALA A 572 -28.11 -24.04 23.50
N SER A 573 -27.23 -23.07 23.27
CA SER A 573 -25.86 -23.30 22.82
C SER A 573 -24.88 -22.44 23.60
N LEU A 574 -23.71 -23.01 23.85
CA LEU A 574 -22.53 -22.31 24.35
C LEU A 574 -21.40 -22.51 23.35
N SER A 575 -20.78 -21.43 22.93
CA SER A 575 -19.64 -21.49 22.04
C SER A 575 -18.51 -20.58 22.54
N THR A 576 -17.29 -20.83 22.09
CA THR A 576 -16.17 -19.93 22.30
C THR A 576 -15.18 -20.05 21.16
N TRP A 577 -14.67 -18.90 20.74
CA TRP A 577 -13.56 -18.81 19.80
C TRP A 577 -12.38 -18.14 20.48
N ALA A 578 -11.19 -18.74 20.38
CA ALA A 578 -9.92 -18.10 20.71
C ALA A 578 -9.00 -18.07 19.48
N SER A 579 -8.30 -16.96 19.26
CA SER A 579 -7.35 -16.83 18.16
C SER A 579 -6.19 -15.91 18.53
N SER A 580 -5.04 -16.14 17.90
CA SER A 580 -3.80 -15.39 18.13
C SER A 580 -3.29 -14.75 16.84
N SER A 581 -2.61 -13.61 16.98
CA SER A 581 -1.82 -13.00 15.91
C SER A 581 -0.55 -13.80 15.59
N LEU A 582 -0.02 -14.53 16.58
CA LEU A 582 1.19 -15.31 16.41
C LEU A 582 0.93 -16.50 15.48
N SER A 583 1.59 -16.51 14.32
CA SER A 583 1.38 -17.49 13.24
C SER A 583 1.57 -18.96 13.66
N TRP A 584 2.33 -19.23 14.71
CA TRP A 584 2.58 -20.58 15.24
C TRP A 584 1.54 -21.06 16.25
N LEU A 585 0.68 -20.18 16.77
CA LEU A 585 -0.42 -20.56 17.67
C LEU A 585 -1.70 -20.82 16.85
N PRO A 586 -2.29 -22.02 16.95
CA PRO A 586 -3.53 -22.30 16.24
C PRO A 586 -4.72 -21.58 16.86
N SER A 587 -5.73 -21.29 16.04
CA SER A 587 -7.04 -20.83 16.53
C SER A 587 -7.85 -22.03 17.03
N LEU A 588 -8.71 -21.79 18.00
CA LEU A 588 -9.57 -22.80 18.63
C LEU A 588 -11.02 -22.33 18.57
N TRP A 589 -11.90 -23.15 18.02
CA TRP A 589 -13.34 -22.96 18.10
C TRP A 589 -13.98 -24.16 18.79
N LEU A 590 -14.79 -23.90 19.82
CA LEU A 590 -15.55 -24.91 20.54
C LEU A 590 -17.00 -24.48 20.58
N SER A 591 -17.92 -25.40 20.32
CA SER A 591 -19.36 -25.16 20.39
C SER A 591 -20.06 -26.40 20.94
N GLY A 592 -21.14 -26.21 21.66
CA GLY A 592 -22.02 -27.31 22.05
C GLY A 592 -23.44 -26.84 22.30
N SER A 593 -24.40 -27.62 21.80
CA SER A 593 -25.82 -27.32 21.91
C SER A 593 -26.57 -28.44 22.62
N VAL A 594 -27.64 -28.06 23.31
CA VAL A 594 -28.58 -29.00 23.94
C VAL A 594 -29.97 -28.72 23.39
N TYR A 595 -30.57 -29.74 22.78
CA TYR A 595 -31.90 -29.71 22.19
C TYR A 595 -32.93 -30.29 23.15
N LEU A 596 -34.10 -29.65 23.22
CA LEU A 596 -35.22 -30.06 24.06
C LEU A 596 -36.45 -30.40 23.19
N PRO A 597 -36.59 -31.66 22.75
CA PRO A 597 -37.72 -32.09 21.92
C PRO A 597 -39.07 -31.88 22.61
N PRO A 598 -40.11 -31.43 21.90
CA PRO A 598 -41.44 -31.30 22.47
C PRO A 598 -42.01 -32.66 22.89
N GLY A 599 -42.76 -32.68 23.99
CA GLY A 599 -43.56 -33.84 24.40
C GLY A 599 -42.80 -35.02 25.03
N ASN A 600 -41.46 -35.03 25.05
CA ASN A 600 -40.68 -36.06 25.75
C ASN A 600 -39.27 -35.60 26.18
N VAL A 601 -39.12 -35.26 27.47
CA VAL A 601 -37.86 -34.80 28.06
C VAL A 601 -36.77 -35.89 28.10
N ASP A 602 -37.13 -37.16 27.89
CA ASP A 602 -36.17 -38.27 27.83
C ASP A 602 -35.48 -38.41 26.46
N LEU A 603 -35.87 -37.61 25.46
CA LEU A 603 -35.24 -37.52 24.14
C LEU A 603 -34.14 -36.45 24.06
N LEU A 604 -33.50 -36.08 25.18
CA LEU A 604 -32.41 -35.11 25.19
C LEU A 604 -31.33 -35.50 24.17
N VAL A 605 -31.05 -34.55 23.27
CA VAL A 605 -29.97 -34.61 22.29
C VAL A 605 -29.01 -33.46 22.58
N ALA A 606 -27.72 -33.74 22.55
CA ALA A 606 -26.69 -32.74 22.62
C ALA A 606 -25.69 -32.96 21.49
N ASP A 607 -25.17 -31.88 20.95
CA ASP A 607 -24.05 -31.90 20.02
C ASP A 607 -22.88 -31.10 20.59
N ALA A 608 -21.69 -31.40 20.12
CA ALA A 608 -20.49 -30.64 20.39
C ALA A 608 -19.59 -30.66 19.16
N VAL A 609 -18.96 -29.53 18.88
CA VAL A 609 -17.98 -29.36 17.80
C VAL A 609 -16.72 -28.72 18.37
N GLY A 610 -15.58 -29.23 17.95
CA GLY A 610 -14.28 -28.63 18.24
C GLY A 610 -13.43 -28.56 16.98
N GLU A 611 -12.96 -27.36 16.64
CA GLU A 611 -12.04 -27.11 15.53
C GLU A 611 -10.75 -26.46 16.02
N ILE A 612 -9.63 -26.93 15.49
CA ILE A 612 -8.31 -26.31 15.64
C ILE A 612 -7.81 -25.92 14.25
N GLU A 613 -7.48 -24.64 14.06
CA GLU A 613 -7.04 -24.09 12.78
C GLU A 613 -5.57 -23.67 12.83
N PHE A 614 -4.79 -24.19 11.89
CA PHE A 614 -3.38 -23.86 11.68
C PHE A 614 -3.24 -22.98 10.44
N LYS A 615 -2.74 -21.76 10.60
CA LYS A 615 -2.42 -20.87 9.48
C LYS A 615 -1.14 -21.37 8.79
N MET A 616 -1.25 -21.77 7.52
CA MET A 616 -0.11 -22.26 6.73
C MET A 616 0.52 -21.14 5.89
N SER A 617 -0.29 -20.19 5.42
CA SER A 617 0.16 -18.96 4.72
C SER A 617 -0.86 -17.84 4.92
N LYS A 618 -0.64 -16.67 4.29
CA LYS A 618 -1.62 -15.56 4.29
C LYS A 618 -2.99 -15.94 3.68
N ARG A 619 -3.06 -17.00 2.85
CA ARG A 619 -4.26 -17.38 2.08
C ARG A 619 -4.75 -18.81 2.32
N ILE A 620 -4.03 -19.60 3.13
CA ILE A 620 -4.32 -21.03 3.30
C ILE A 620 -4.23 -21.42 4.78
N SER A 621 -5.26 -22.11 5.26
CA SER A 621 -5.27 -22.72 6.59
C SER A 621 -5.70 -24.19 6.56
N LEU A 622 -5.19 -24.96 7.53
CA LEU A 622 -5.54 -26.35 7.79
C LEU A 622 -6.38 -26.42 9.05
N VAL A 623 -7.59 -26.94 8.95
CA VAL A 623 -8.49 -27.14 10.08
C VAL A 623 -8.60 -28.63 10.40
N LEU A 624 -8.36 -28.98 11.66
CA LEU A 624 -8.65 -30.28 12.24
C LEU A 624 -9.90 -30.15 13.10
N GLY A 625 -10.95 -30.86 12.73
CA GLY A 625 -12.24 -30.77 13.41
C GLY A 625 -12.74 -32.11 13.92
N THR A 626 -13.55 -32.06 14.97
CA THR A 626 -14.32 -33.20 15.46
C THR A 626 -15.72 -32.76 15.86
N THR A 627 -16.70 -33.61 15.59
CA THR A 627 -18.06 -33.47 16.11
C THR A 627 -18.38 -34.66 17.02
N LEU A 628 -19.26 -34.43 17.99
CA LEU A 628 -19.74 -35.43 18.91
C LEU A 628 -21.23 -35.23 19.16
N ASP A 629 -22.01 -36.23 18.80
CA ASP A 629 -23.45 -36.25 18.99
C ASP A 629 -23.81 -37.23 20.11
N TYR A 630 -24.63 -36.77 21.05
CA TYR A 630 -25.17 -37.59 22.13
C TYR A 630 -26.70 -37.62 22.08
N THR A 631 -27.27 -38.82 22.08
CA THR A 631 -28.71 -39.03 22.25
C THR A 631 -28.98 -39.94 23.43
N ARG A 632 -29.75 -39.46 24.41
CA ARG A 632 -30.06 -40.21 25.64
C ARG A 632 -30.80 -41.53 25.38
N THR A 633 -31.73 -41.50 24.43
CA THR A 633 -32.61 -42.62 24.05
C THR A 633 -32.62 -42.74 22.52
N PRO A 634 -31.74 -43.59 21.94
CA PRO A 634 -31.66 -43.76 20.49
C PRO A 634 -32.99 -44.25 19.92
N VAL A 635 -33.37 -43.71 18.77
CA VAL A 635 -34.66 -44.04 18.11
C VAL A 635 -34.61 -45.44 17.49
N VAL A 636 -33.43 -45.84 16.99
CA VAL A 636 -33.16 -47.17 16.47
C VAL A 636 -32.37 -47.92 17.53
N GLU A 637 -32.84 -49.10 17.92
CA GLU A 637 -32.25 -49.89 19.00
C GLU A 637 -30.78 -50.28 18.71
N SER A 638 -30.39 -50.31 17.44
CA SER A 638 -29.01 -50.57 17.00
C SER A 638 -28.10 -49.33 17.02
N TRP A 639 -28.64 -48.13 17.25
CA TRP A 639 -27.84 -46.90 17.32
C TRP A 639 -27.21 -46.75 18.71
N LYS A 640 -25.89 -46.55 18.73
CA LYS A 640 -25.10 -46.05 19.84
C LYS A 640 -25.62 -44.67 20.26
N LYS A 641 -25.56 -44.44 21.57
CA LYS A 641 -25.90 -43.15 22.19
C LYS A 641 -24.94 -42.03 21.84
N LEU A 642 -23.71 -42.38 21.45
CA LEU A 642 -22.65 -41.45 21.12
C LEU A 642 -22.18 -41.74 19.69
N ASP A 643 -22.17 -40.71 18.88
CA ASP A 643 -21.68 -40.70 17.51
C ASP A 643 -20.58 -39.63 17.39
N SER A 644 -19.60 -39.85 16.52
CA SER A 644 -18.50 -38.90 16.37
C SER A 644 -17.99 -38.85 14.94
N GLU A 645 -17.59 -37.66 14.52
CA GLU A 645 -16.93 -37.41 13.24
C GLU A 645 -15.58 -36.77 13.48
N VAL A 646 -14.61 -37.11 12.64
CA VAL A 646 -13.35 -36.38 12.54
C VAL A 646 -13.17 -35.96 11.09
N TYR A 647 -12.78 -34.71 10.89
CA TYR A 647 -12.58 -34.15 9.56
C TYR A 647 -11.32 -33.30 9.47
N ILE A 648 -10.80 -33.25 8.25
CA ILE A 648 -9.74 -32.35 7.85
C ILE A 648 -10.31 -31.42 6.79
N ARG A 649 -10.11 -30.12 6.96
CA ARG A 649 -10.57 -29.08 6.03
C ARG A 649 -9.39 -28.20 5.62
N LEU A 650 -9.26 -27.99 4.31
CA LEU A 650 -8.37 -26.98 3.75
C LEU A 650 -9.22 -25.76 3.41
N ARG A 651 -8.88 -24.61 3.98
CA ARG A 651 -9.57 -23.34 3.77
C ARG A 651 -8.66 -22.38 3.00
N PHE A 652 -9.27 -21.68 2.05
CA PHE A 652 -8.66 -20.68 1.17
C PHE A 652 -9.34 -19.33 1.46
N GLN A 653 -8.54 -18.30 1.68
CA GLN A 653 -8.96 -16.95 2.07
C GLN A 653 -8.36 -15.89 1.15
#